data_AF-A0A3M0WAM2-F1
#
_entry.id   AF-A0A3M0WAM2-F1
#
_cell.length_a   1.000
_cell.length_b   1.000
_cell.length_c   1.000
_cell.angle_alpha   90.00
_cell.angle_beta   90.00
_cell.angle_gamma   90.00
#
_symmetry.space_group_name_H-M   'P 1'
#
loop_
_entity.id
_entity.type
_entity.pdbx_description
1 polymer ?
#
loop_
_entity_poly.entity_id
_entity_poly.type
_entity_poly.pdbx_seq_one_letter_code
_entity_poly.pdbx_strand_id
1 'polypeptide(L)'
;MPPRSEGLLEKRGWEPSKNGYDDDDAVAAAIAALRRSSQFIRPYFLKKTTGRNTKLRRTAYLDGLRGVAAFVVYLGHHELWAHDATHPELILENGFGYKGQYYFAAFPVIRNLFSGGHFAVSVFYVMSGYVLSAKPLQLIQSRQYEALNDNLGSALFRRYLRLYIPVLCSTFFALSLWHVFGVTANFKPQKTYWKEIVKWFVEFKNFSYVFRSGGNPWFSYSFHVWSIPVEFRGSLVVYATLIALSRATKTARLWCEVILIYYFLYIADGAHFSMFLMGMLLCDLDLLALNGELPEWFSLFKPYKKYIFNTMFVLSMLLGGSPSHTSDIRVLLKTPGWRHLAWMKPQAVFDFKWFFLFWAATFLVASAPHLPWLKAFLETRFIQYLGRISFAFYLIHGPLLWSLGDRFYAATGFSRTTHALALPGWLNRFPLPRSKPFGLELAFLAPQIILIPINFWAGEILTTFVDDPTIKFTQWLYNTAIGLEPGETVTKRKNDDDAATDKKHDDANGVNGHANLRSEVMLDIGNVIDLLGLPECLLCAVRQSTMSRGKRRVVSVAVPALLLALITCIYFTRDLHKQTTSLFQHTGSDPDRDDCFAEQVSWDYSKTHHEIFSVSTKDKRYFPIKFGHLEAINPNIIPHPFLEDHWIIVAQQRISSVPFTIWSAEISCPATFIDGVLQCTEPPMTVPIAATFSNNCTENLSFFQKSVGPHDARVGYGPNGPYIIYGSQSSFTCFGQWVQDFRMIYDWGYDSIVQFRRPTELERPPPLQKVEKNWFLFWDLHGNTYAHYDMHPGRSFSKIEPNGSASPDLAPLSYASDRKCMDRYMPVLASELEHIHQATNSLSITLCSRHDPLCTPSDDNTFIMSIFQHKSYYWFHSTYEPYVMLFRLTAPFQLHAISEKPLWIHGRGKWRGHPDVKMTKEEIGNTTEMLYVTSVNWKEREQKYHGYIDDVLFLAFGIEDKRTAGIDVLAGEVVKNLGICVD
;
A
#
# COMPACT_ATOMS: atom_id res chain seq x y z
N MET A 1 -18.78 -29.98 65.87
CA MET A 1 -19.41 -31.00 64.98
C MET A 1 -20.65 -30.39 64.32
N PRO A 2 -21.06 -30.88 63.13
CA PRO A 2 -22.08 -30.28 62.23
C PRO A 2 -23.51 -30.79 62.60
N PRO A 3 -24.63 -30.56 61.84
CA PRO A 3 -24.79 -30.14 60.42
C PRO A 3 -25.90 -29.04 60.23
N ARG A 4 -26.63 -28.81 59.11
CA ARG A 4 -26.84 -29.55 57.84
C ARG A 4 -27.11 -28.63 56.61
N SER A 5 -27.01 -29.29 55.46
CA SER A 5 -27.29 -29.00 54.04
C SER A 5 -28.65 -28.41 53.60
N GLU A 6 -28.62 -27.78 52.41
CA GLU A 6 -29.68 -27.73 51.36
C GLU A 6 -30.98 -26.94 51.65
N GLY A 7 -31.69 -26.39 50.64
CA GLY A 7 -31.49 -26.50 49.18
C GLY A 7 -32.32 -25.49 48.35
N LEU A 8 -32.38 -25.70 47.03
CA LEU A 8 -33.12 -24.84 46.09
C LEU A 8 -34.65 -25.02 46.19
N LEU A 9 -35.39 -23.92 45.98
CA LEU A 9 -36.75 -23.86 45.43
C LEU A 9 -37.87 -24.63 46.18
N GLU A 10 -38.35 -24.06 47.28
CA GLU A 10 -39.74 -24.22 47.73
C GLU A 10 -40.34 -22.85 48.11
N LYS A 11 -41.63 -22.54 47.91
CA LYS A 11 -42.70 -23.20 47.12
C LYS A 11 -43.76 -22.15 46.74
N ARG A 12 -44.56 -22.44 45.71
CA ARG A 12 -45.68 -21.61 45.25
C ARG A 12 -46.88 -21.66 46.20
N GLY A 13 -47.57 -20.53 46.28
CA GLY A 13 -49.01 -20.38 46.57
C GLY A 13 -49.33 -18.90 46.43
N TRP A 14 -50.41 -18.43 45.81
CA TRP A 14 -51.56 -19.01 45.13
C TRP A 14 -52.21 -17.80 44.41
N GLU A 15 -52.85 -17.96 43.24
CA GLU A 15 -53.48 -16.80 42.56
C GLU A 15 -54.73 -16.31 43.30
N PRO A 16 -55.17 -15.07 43.03
CA PRO A 16 -56.31 -14.96 42.11
C PRO A 16 -56.10 -13.92 41.01
N SER A 17 -56.52 -14.26 39.80
CA SER A 17 -56.64 -13.31 38.70
C SER A 17 -57.71 -12.25 38.98
N LYS A 18 -57.44 -11.01 38.56
CA LYS A 18 -58.47 -10.04 38.18
C LYS A 18 -57.88 -9.02 37.21
N ASN A 19 -58.62 -8.75 36.15
CA ASN A 19 -58.17 -7.93 35.03
C ASN A 19 -58.04 -6.45 35.42
N GLY A 20 -56.92 -5.85 35.04
CA GLY A 20 -56.65 -4.42 35.13
C GLY A 20 -55.33 -4.15 34.39
N TYR A 21 -55.42 -3.59 33.19
CA TYR A 21 -54.27 -3.33 32.32
C TYR A 21 -53.99 -1.82 32.37
N ASP A 22 -53.32 -1.38 33.45
CA ASP A 22 -52.99 0.03 33.65
C ASP A 22 -51.63 0.37 33.04
N ASP A 23 -51.61 1.33 32.10
CA ASP A 23 -50.43 1.76 31.33
C ASP A 23 -49.31 2.37 32.21
N ASP A 24 -49.62 2.79 33.44
CA ASP A 24 -48.69 3.51 34.32
C ASP A 24 -47.48 2.66 34.76
N ASP A 25 -47.63 1.34 34.89
CA ASP A 25 -46.51 0.45 35.25
C ASP A 25 -45.50 0.30 34.10
N ALA A 26 -45.96 0.36 32.84
CA ALA A 26 -45.09 0.36 31.67
C ALA A 26 -44.28 1.68 31.59
N VAL A 27 -44.92 2.81 31.90
CA VAL A 27 -44.26 4.12 31.99
C VAL A 27 -43.26 4.16 33.16
N ALA A 28 -43.62 3.61 34.33
CA ALA A 28 -42.70 3.52 35.47
C ALA A 28 -41.49 2.61 35.17
N ALA A 29 -41.70 1.47 34.51
CA ALA A 29 -40.63 0.58 34.05
C ALA A 29 -39.74 1.24 32.98
N ALA A 30 -40.33 1.98 32.03
CA ALA A 30 -39.61 2.73 31.02
C ALA A 30 -38.79 3.88 31.63
N ILE A 31 -39.34 4.62 32.60
CA ILE A 31 -38.63 5.66 33.36
C ILE A 31 -37.51 5.06 34.22
N ALA A 32 -37.71 3.87 34.80
CA ALA A 32 -36.65 3.14 35.52
C ALA A 32 -35.55 2.65 34.57
N ALA A 33 -35.89 2.19 33.37
CA ALA A 33 -34.94 1.83 32.32
C ALA A 33 -34.18 3.06 31.78
N LEU A 34 -34.85 4.19 31.57
CA LEU A 34 -34.27 5.49 31.20
C LEU A 34 -33.37 6.05 32.31
N ARG A 35 -33.75 5.90 33.58
CA ARG A 35 -32.86 6.25 34.71
C ARG A 35 -31.64 5.33 34.75
N ARG A 36 -31.79 4.02 34.53
CA ARG A 36 -30.65 3.09 34.44
C ARG A 36 -29.73 3.45 33.25
N SER A 37 -30.25 3.71 32.05
CA SER A 37 -29.44 4.14 30.90
C SER A 37 -28.77 5.50 31.12
N SER A 38 -29.41 6.46 31.81
CA SER A 38 -28.77 7.72 32.21
C SER A 38 -27.57 7.54 33.15
N GLN A 39 -27.52 6.45 33.93
CA GLN A 39 -26.36 6.10 34.76
C GLN A 39 -25.19 5.51 33.93
N PHE A 40 -25.44 5.00 32.73
CA PHE A 40 -24.38 4.62 31.78
C PHE A 40 -23.82 5.83 31.01
N ILE A 41 -24.62 6.89 30.80
CA ILE A 41 -24.20 8.11 30.09
C ILE A 41 -23.32 9.04 30.94
N ARG A 42 -23.41 8.98 32.29
CA ARG A 42 -22.56 9.79 33.17
C ARG A 42 -21.10 9.33 33.17
N PRO A 43 -20.11 10.24 32.94
CA PRO A 43 -18.69 9.93 33.03
C PRO A 43 -18.29 9.33 34.39
N TYR A 44 -17.39 8.36 34.38
CA TYR A 44 -17.01 7.59 35.57
C TYR A 44 -16.38 8.44 36.66
N PHE A 45 -15.66 9.52 36.32
CA PHE A 45 -15.10 10.46 37.29
C PHE A 45 -16.17 11.31 38.03
N LEU A 46 -17.39 11.44 37.49
CA LEU A 46 -18.53 12.10 38.15
C LEU A 46 -19.40 11.12 38.95
N LYS A 47 -19.14 9.80 38.88
CA LYS A 47 -19.82 8.81 39.72
C LYS A 47 -19.24 8.90 41.14
N LYS A 48 -20.06 9.31 42.10
CA LYS A 48 -19.78 9.16 43.55
C LYS A 48 -19.55 7.68 43.84
N THR A 49 -18.29 7.26 43.81
CA THR A 49 -17.88 5.92 44.22
C THR A 49 -18.00 5.83 45.74
N THR A 50 -18.94 5.02 46.22
CA THR A 50 -18.99 4.60 47.61
C THR A 50 -17.65 3.94 47.95
N GLY A 51 -17.00 4.43 49.01
CA GLY A 51 -15.56 4.27 49.20
C GLY A 51 -15.11 2.82 49.39
N ARG A 52 -14.66 2.17 48.31
CA ARG A 52 -13.77 1.00 48.40
C ARG A 52 -12.34 1.47 48.16
N ASN A 53 -11.54 1.40 49.22
CA ASN A 53 -10.13 1.81 49.21
C ASN A 53 -9.27 0.72 48.53
N THR A 54 -9.48 0.51 47.23
CA THR A 54 -8.71 -0.47 46.43
C THR A 54 -7.28 0.03 46.25
N LYS A 55 -6.35 -0.59 46.98
CA LYS A 55 -4.90 -0.37 46.84
C LYS A 55 -4.48 -0.55 45.38
N LEU A 56 -3.84 0.47 44.81
CA LEU A 56 -3.40 0.44 43.42
C LEU A 56 -2.38 -0.70 43.18
N ARG A 57 -2.44 -1.29 41.98
CA ARG A 57 -1.46 -2.30 41.54
C ARG A 57 -0.07 -1.66 41.37
N ARG A 58 1.00 -2.43 41.57
CA ARG A 58 2.40 -1.93 41.42
C ARG A 58 2.65 -1.24 40.07
N THR A 59 1.97 -1.70 39.02
CA THR A 59 2.07 -1.21 37.65
C THR A 59 1.03 -0.14 37.29
N ALA A 60 0.29 0.42 38.24
CA ALA A 60 -0.76 1.42 37.97
C ALA A 60 -0.20 2.68 37.27
N TYR A 61 1.04 3.07 37.58
CA TYR A 61 1.73 4.15 36.88
C TYR A 61 1.83 3.92 35.34
N LEU A 62 1.88 2.66 34.87
CA LEU A 62 1.86 2.34 33.44
C LEU A 62 0.49 2.63 32.82
N ASP A 63 -0.61 2.34 33.53
CA ASP A 63 -1.94 2.70 33.05
C ASP A 63 -2.07 4.23 32.90
N GLY A 64 -1.58 4.97 33.89
CA GLY A 64 -1.52 6.42 33.84
C GLY A 64 -0.66 6.95 32.68
N LEU A 65 0.52 6.35 32.46
CA LEU A 65 1.42 6.72 31.37
C LEU A 65 0.77 6.48 30.00
N ARG A 66 -0.01 5.41 29.85
CA ARG A 66 -0.80 5.12 28.65
C ARG A 66 -1.86 6.20 28.42
N GLY A 67 -2.54 6.64 29.48
CA GLY A 67 -3.52 7.72 29.43
C GLY A 67 -2.93 9.05 28.96
N VAL A 68 -1.79 9.45 29.52
CA VAL A 68 -1.06 10.66 29.10
C VAL A 68 -0.58 10.56 27.65
N ALA A 69 0.02 9.43 27.27
CA ALA A 69 0.48 9.21 25.89
C ALA A 69 -0.68 9.27 24.88
N ALA A 70 -1.84 8.69 25.17
CA ALA A 70 -3.02 8.79 24.31
C ALA A 70 -3.53 10.24 24.17
N PHE A 71 -3.48 11.02 25.26
CA PHE A 71 -3.83 12.44 25.22
C PHE A 71 -2.81 13.30 24.44
N VAL A 72 -1.53 12.96 24.47
CA VAL A 72 -0.50 13.60 23.61
C VAL A 72 -0.74 13.31 22.13
N VAL A 73 -1.13 12.07 21.77
CA VAL A 73 -1.52 11.75 20.38
C VAL A 73 -2.73 12.59 19.94
N TYR A 74 -3.73 12.72 20.82
CA TYR A 74 -4.90 13.55 20.58
C TYR A 74 -4.53 15.01 20.28
N LEU A 75 -3.72 15.63 21.15
CA LEU A 75 -3.26 17.01 20.95
C LEU A 75 -2.49 17.15 19.62
N GLY A 76 -1.57 16.23 19.34
CA GLY A 76 -0.78 16.26 18.09
C GLY A 76 -1.62 16.22 16.82
N HIS A 77 -2.61 15.32 16.73
CA HIS A 77 -3.49 15.28 15.56
C HIS A 77 -4.40 16.50 15.47
N HIS A 78 -4.88 17.03 16.60
CA HIS A 78 -5.70 18.24 16.62
C HIS A 78 -4.90 19.50 16.20
N GLU A 79 -3.66 19.64 16.66
CA GLU A 79 -2.77 20.74 16.29
C GLU A 79 -2.45 20.75 14.79
N LEU A 80 -1.99 19.61 14.26
CA LEU A 80 -1.71 19.46 12.83
C LEU A 80 -2.97 19.68 11.99
N TRP A 81 -4.15 19.24 12.44
CA TRP A 81 -5.39 19.42 11.71
C TRP A 81 -5.92 20.86 11.73
N ALA A 82 -5.89 21.54 12.87
CA ALA A 82 -6.37 22.92 12.95
C ALA A 82 -5.49 23.86 12.08
N HIS A 83 -4.18 23.60 12.08
CA HIS A 83 -3.21 24.48 11.43
C HIS A 83 -2.85 24.11 9.98
N ASP A 84 -3.35 23.01 9.43
CA ASP A 84 -3.07 22.46 8.07
C ASP A 84 -2.80 23.51 6.97
N ALA A 85 -3.62 24.56 6.88
CA ALA A 85 -3.48 25.65 5.91
C ALA A 85 -2.19 26.51 6.06
N THR A 86 -1.44 26.37 7.16
CA THR A 86 -0.14 27.01 7.39
C THR A 86 1.03 26.02 7.38
N HIS A 87 0.84 24.80 6.88
CA HIS A 87 1.85 23.74 6.84
C HIS A 87 2.51 23.49 8.22
N PRO A 88 1.71 23.12 9.25
CA PRO A 88 2.18 23.02 10.62
C PRO A 88 3.25 21.96 10.82
N GLU A 89 3.31 20.93 9.97
CA GLU A 89 4.40 19.97 9.89
C GLU A 89 5.76 20.64 9.67
N LEU A 90 5.83 21.73 8.89
CA LEU A 90 7.07 22.48 8.70
C LEU A 90 7.54 23.20 9.97
N ILE A 91 6.62 23.48 10.91
CA ILE A 91 6.89 24.21 12.16
C ILE A 91 7.02 23.24 13.34
N LEU A 92 5.95 22.51 13.64
CA LEU A 92 5.85 21.59 14.78
C LEU A 92 6.73 20.37 14.63
N GLU A 93 6.91 19.84 13.41
CA GLU A 93 7.68 18.62 13.20
C GLU A 93 9.19 18.85 12.96
N ASN A 94 9.62 20.09 12.73
CA ASN A 94 11.04 20.48 12.65
C ASN A 94 11.59 21.01 13.99
N GLY A 95 12.92 20.97 14.17
CA GLY A 95 13.55 21.39 15.42
C GLY A 95 13.58 22.92 15.60
N PHE A 96 13.56 23.38 16.86
CA PHE A 96 13.68 24.79 17.22
C PHE A 96 14.90 25.47 16.55
N GLY A 97 14.68 26.60 15.87
CA GLY A 97 15.70 27.34 15.14
C GLY A 97 16.01 26.81 13.74
N TYR A 98 15.39 25.71 13.28
CA TYR A 98 15.52 25.25 11.90
C TYR A 98 15.03 26.33 10.92
N LYS A 99 15.82 26.62 9.88
CA LYS A 99 15.59 27.75 8.94
C LYS A 99 15.36 29.12 9.63
N GLY A 100 15.90 29.33 10.84
CA GLY A 100 15.72 30.57 11.60
C GLY A 100 14.33 30.75 12.21
N GLN A 101 13.53 29.69 12.30
CA GLN A 101 12.18 29.72 12.86
C GLN A 101 12.20 29.36 14.36
N TYR A 102 11.69 30.27 15.20
CA TYR A 102 11.74 30.15 16.66
C TYR A 102 10.33 30.21 17.26
N TYR A 103 9.65 29.07 17.34
CA TYR A 103 8.31 28.94 17.90
C TYR A 103 8.35 28.28 19.28
N PHE A 104 7.54 28.77 20.21
CA PHE A 104 7.40 28.20 21.56
C PHE A 104 7.00 26.72 21.52
N ALA A 105 6.01 26.36 20.71
CA ALA A 105 5.56 24.98 20.51
C ALA A 105 6.61 24.05 19.88
N ALA A 106 7.66 24.58 19.25
CA ALA A 106 8.77 23.80 18.68
C ALA A 106 9.96 23.64 19.65
N PHE A 107 9.93 24.29 20.82
CA PHE A 107 11.03 24.25 21.79
C PHE A 107 11.22 22.84 22.37
N PRO A 108 12.47 22.37 22.60
CA PRO A 108 12.73 21.05 23.19
C PRO A 108 11.98 20.84 24.51
N VAL A 109 11.60 19.59 24.82
CA VAL A 109 10.68 19.22 25.90
C VAL A 109 9.24 19.70 25.69
N ILE A 110 9.01 21.00 25.49
CA ILE A 110 7.69 21.62 25.34
C ILE A 110 6.95 21.04 24.13
N ARG A 111 7.67 20.88 23.01
CA ARG A 111 7.18 20.26 21.77
C ARG A 111 6.51 18.90 21.97
N ASN A 112 6.90 18.13 22.99
CA ASN A 112 6.27 16.83 23.25
C ASN A 112 4.77 16.94 23.57
N LEU A 113 4.28 18.09 24.01
CA LEU A 113 2.85 18.34 24.26
C LEU A 113 2.07 18.71 22.99
N PHE A 114 2.75 19.33 22.00
CA PHE A 114 2.15 19.84 20.76
C PHE A 114 2.30 18.88 19.57
N SER A 115 3.41 18.17 19.47
CA SER A 115 3.74 17.29 18.33
C SER A 115 4.26 15.90 18.76
N GLY A 116 4.15 15.54 20.04
CA GLY A 116 4.76 14.32 20.61
C GLY A 116 4.10 12.99 20.22
N GLY A 117 3.25 12.95 19.18
CA GLY A 117 2.48 11.77 18.80
C GLY A 117 3.34 10.53 18.53
N HIS A 118 4.45 10.68 17.79
CA HIS A 118 5.38 9.56 17.56
C HIS A 118 6.09 9.10 18.83
N PHE A 119 6.45 10.01 19.74
CA PHE A 119 7.06 9.68 21.03
C PHE A 119 6.07 8.89 21.90
N ALA A 120 4.81 9.31 21.96
CA ALA A 120 3.74 8.59 22.63
C ALA A 120 3.52 7.18 22.06
N VAL A 121 3.61 7.00 20.73
CA VAL A 121 3.54 5.67 20.09
C VAL A 121 4.74 4.79 20.48
N SER A 122 5.96 5.31 20.51
CA SER A 122 7.13 4.56 21.00
C SER A 122 7.00 4.18 22.48
N VAL A 123 6.40 5.04 23.30
CA VAL A 123 6.07 4.73 24.70
C VAL A 123 5.06 3.58 24.79
N PHE A 124 4.03 3.53 23.94
CA PHE A 124 3.13 2.36 23.87
C PHE A 124 3.89 1.07 23.55
N TYR A 125 4.79 1.07 22.57
CA TYR A 125 5.53 -0.15 22.17
C TYR A 125 6.42 -0.69 23.31
N VAL A 126 7.18 0.17 24.00
CA VAL A 126 7.99 -0.24 25.17
C VAL A 126 7.08 -0.74 26.30
N MET A 127 5.99 -0.04 26.60
CA MET A 127 5.05 -0.45 27.65
C MET A 127 4.33 -1.77 27.34
N SER A 128 3.98 -2.02 26.08
CA SER A 128 3.35 -3.27 25.66
C SER A 128 4.33 -4.43 25.74
N GLY A 129 5.59 -4.24 25.34
CA GLY A 129 6.66 -5.21 25.61
C GLY A 129 6.76 -5.60 27.09
N TYR A 130 6.75 -4.61 27.98
CA TYR A 130 6.77 -4.82 29.44
C TYR A 130 5.53 -5.57 29.94
N VAL A 131 4.32 -5.08 29.61
CA VAL A 131 3.06 -5.63 30.14
C VAL A 131 2.77 -7.03 29.62
N LEU A 132 3.12 -7.32 28.36
CA LEU A 132 2.99 -8.66 27.78
C LEU A 132 3.94 -9.67 28.43
N SER A 133 5.14 -9.24 28.81
CA SER A 133 6.18 -10.11 29.39
C SER A 133 5.98 -10.36 30.88
N ALA A 134 5.28 -9.47 31.60
CA ALA A 134 5.18 -9.50 33.06
C ALA A 134 4.66 -10.81 33.67
N LYS A 135 3.62 -11.43 33.10
CA LYS A 135 3.10 -12.73 33.61
C LYS A 135 3.89 -13.93 33.09
N PRO A 136 4.25 -14.02 31.79
CA PRO A 136 5.16 -15.05 31.28
C PRO A 136 6.50 -15.11 32.03
N LEU A 137 7.20 -13.98 32.24
CA LEU A 137 8.47 -13.95 32.95
C LEU A 137 8.35 -14.39 34.41
N GLN A 138 7.27 -14.04 35.10
CA GLN A 138 7.00 -14.59 36.45
C GLN A 138 6.88 -16.12 36.44
N LEU A 139 6.24 -16.70 35.43
CA LEU A 139 6.09 -18.16 35.29
C LEU A 139 7.40 -18.84 34.87
N ILE A 140 8.22 -18.18 34.04
CA ILE A 140 9.58 -18.64 33.69
C ILE A 140 10.49 -18.64 34.93
N GLN A 141 10.51 -17.55 35.70
CA GLN A 141 11.29 -17.43 36.93
C GLN A 141 10.83 -18.45 37.99
N SER A 142 9.52 -18.72 38.13
CA SER A 142 8.99 -19.77 39.00
C SER A 142 9.06 -21.20 38.41
N ARG A 143 9.65 -21.38 37.22
CA ARG A 143 9.79 -22.65 36.48
C ARG A 143 8.46 -23.38 36.17
N GLN A 144 7.34 -22.64 36.11
CA GLN A 144 6.01 -23.17 35.80
C GLN A 144 5.74 -23.17 34.29
N TYR A 145 6.47 -24.02 33.55
CA TYR A 145 6.45 -24.04 32.08
C TYR A 145 5.12 -24.46 31.46
N GLU A 146 4.30 -25.25 32.15
CA GLU A 146 3.00 -25.68 31.63
C GLU A 146 1.99 -24.52 31.69
N ALA A 147 1.85 -23.88 32.86
CA ALA A 147 1.06 -22.67 33.03
C ALA A 147 1.56 -21.50 32.15
N LEU A 148 2.85 -21.48 31.80
CA LEU A 148 3.42 -20.54 30.82
C LEU A 148 2.85 -20.79 29.41
N ASN A 149 2.82 -22.04 28.95
CA ASN A 149 2.26 -22.42 27.65
C ASN A 149 0.77 -22.07 27.57
N ASP A 150 -0.01 -22.41 28.60
CA ASP A 150 -1.42 -22.03 28.71
C ASP A 150 -1.61 -20.50 28.66
N ASN A 151 -0.77 -19.77 29.40
CA ASN A 151 -0.83 -18.32 29.44
C ASN A 151 -0.55 -17.69 28.08
N LEU A 152 0.49 -18.18 27.37
CA LEU A 152 0.93 -17.65 26.09
C LEU A 152 -0.01 -18.03 24.94
N GLY A 153 -0.47 -19.29 24.85
CA GLY A 153 -1.47 -19.70 23.86
C GLY A 153 -2.77 -18.91 24.00
N SER A 154 -3.24 -18.74 25.22
CA SER A 154 -4.42 -17.93 25.53
C SER A 154 -4.19 -16.43 25.30
N ALA A 155 -2.98 -15.91 25.56
CA ALA A 155 -2.62 -14.51 25.27
C ALA A 155 -2.64 -14.24 23.75
N LEU A 156 -1.92 -15.08 22.98
CA LEU A 156 -1.79 -14.96 21.53
C LEU A 156 -3.16 -15.01 20.83
N PHE A 157 -3.98 -16.02 21.11
CA PHE A 157 -5.31 -16.18 20.52
C PHE A 157 -6.19 -14.95 20.71
N ARG A 158 -6.26 -14.42 21.94
CA ARG A 158 -7.10 -13.26 22.26
C ARG A 158 -6.51 -11.94 21.74
N ARG A 159 -5.18 -11.81 21.61
CA ARG A 159 -4.49 -10.55 21.27
C ARG A 159 -4.94 -10.01 19.91
N TYR A 160 -5.04 -10.87 18.90
CA TYR A 160 -5.49 -10.47 17.55
C TYR A 160 -6.91 -9.88 17.60
N LEU A 161 -7.85 -10.65 18.15
CA LEU A 161 -9.26 -10.25 18.25
C LEU A 161 -9.47 -8.99 19.11
N ARG A 162 -8.75 -8.86 20.23
CA ARG A 162 -8.83 -7.68 21.12
C ARG A 162 -8.35 -6.38 20.47
N LEU A 163 -7.33 -6.45 19.61
CA LEU A 163 -6.85 -5.27 18.90
C LEU A 163 -7.78 -4.91 17.73
N TYR A 164 -8.22 -5.90 16.95
CA TYR A 164 -8.92 -5.64 15.69
C TYR A 164 -10.44 -5.49 15.78
N ILE A 165 -11.13 -6.11 16.75
CA ILE A 165 -12.59 -5.95 16.90
C ILE A 165 -12.97 -4.49 17.21
N PRO A 166 -12.31 -3.77 18.14
CA PRO A 166 -12.64 -2.38 18.40
C PRO A 166 -12.31 -1.45 17.21
N VAL A 167 -11.27 -1.75 16.43
CA VAL A 167 -10.95 -1.05 15.16
C VAL A 167 -12.08 -1.25 14.14
N LEU A 168 -12.57 -2.48 13.97
CA LEU A 168 -13.73 -2.79 13.12
C LEU A 168 -14.94 -1.96 13.55
N CYS A 169 -15.33 -2.03 14.83
CA CYS A 169 -16.48 -1.29 15.34
C CYS A 169 -16.34 0.23 15.16
N SER A 170 -15.19 0.82 15.47
CA SER A 170 -14.99 2.28 15.34
C SER A 170 -14.99 2.76 13.89
N THR A 171 -14.42 1.98 12.96
CA THR A 171 -14.37 2.36 11.53
C THR A 171 -15.68 2.06 10.80
N PHE A 172 -16.38 1.00 11.18
CA PHE A 172 -17.75 0.73 10.74
C PHE A 172 -18.72 1.82 11.22
N PHE A 173 -18.56 2.31 12.45
CA PHE A 173 -19.33 3.47 12.92
C PHE A 173 -19.03 4.73 12.09
N ALA A 174 -17.77 5.01 11.77
CA ALA A 174 -17.38 6.15 10.94
C ALA A 174 -17.96 6.09 9.51
N LEU A 175 -17.92 4.93 8.84
CA LEU A 175 -18.48 4.79 7.49
C LEU A 175 -20.02 4.84 7.49
N SER A 176 -20.66 4.27 8.52
CA SER A 176 -22.11 4.35 8.71
C SER A 176 -22.56 5.79 8.97
N LEU A 177 -21.79 6.57 9.74
CA LEU A 177 -22.11 7.97 10.03
C LEU A 177 -22.21 8.82 8.76
N TRP A 178 -21.36 8.55 7.77
CA TRP A 178 -21.41 9.20 6.46
C TRP A 178 -22.67 8.79 5.68
N HIS A 179 -22.89 7.49 5.47
CA HIS A 179 -23.98 6.98 4.63
C HIS A 179 -25.39 7.17 5.22
N VAL A 180 -25.53 7.20 6.55
CA VAL A 180 -26.84 7.31 7.22
C VAL A 180 -27.20 8.76 7.55
N PHE A 181 -26.23 9.58 7.94
CA PHE A 181 -26.48 10.95 8.43
C PHE A 181 -25.85 12.06 7.56
N GLY A 182 -25.18 11.72 6.45
CA GLY A 182 -24.56 12.69 5.54
C GLY A 182 -23.35 13.42 6.13
N VAL A 183 -22.81 12.96 7.26
CA VAL A 183 -21.71 13.64 7.96
C VAL A 183 -20.39 13.38 7.22
N THR A 184 -19.97 14.35 6.41
CA THR A 184 -18.68 14.35 5.71
C THR A 184 -17.50 14.12 6.68
N ALA A 185 -16.60 13.24 6.26
CA ALA A 185 -15.37 12.83 6.95
C ALA A 185 -14.21 12.72 5.94
N ASN A 186 -12.98 12.52 6.41
CA ASN A 186 -11.76 12.58 5.58
C ASN A 186 -11.47 11.29 4.79
N PHE A 187 -12.46 10.77 4.06
CA PHE A 187 -12.27 9.69 3.08
C PHE A 187 -13.20 9.90 1.87
N LYS A 188 -12.83 9.36 0.70
CA LYS A 188 -13.69 9.40 -0.50
C LYS A 188 -14.69 8.24 -0.47
N PRO A 189 -16.00 8.51 -0.30
CA PRO A 189 -17.03 7.49 -0.18
C PRO A 189 -17.44 6.93 -1.55
N GLN A 190 -17.98 5.71 -1.54
CA GLN A 190 -18.54 5.03 -2.70
C GLN A 190 -19.99 5.45 -2.96
N LYS A 191 -20.44 5.23 -4.21
CA LYS A 191 -21.81 5.57 -4.65
C LYS A 191 -22.91 4.83 -3.88
N THR A 192 -22.62 3.68 -3.26
CA THR A 192 -23.61 2.89 -2.50
C THR A 192 -23.01 2.32 -1.21
N TYR A 193 -23.84 2.21 -0.17
CA TYR A 193 -23.43 1.71 1.16
C TYR A 193 -22.85 0.29 1.11
N TRP A 194 -23.40 -0.59 0.26
CA TRP A 194 -22.85 -1.94 0.06
C TRP A 194 -21.44 -1.92 -0.55
N LYS A 195 -21.19 -1.06 -1.56
CA LYS A 195 -19.84 -0.90 -2.13
C LYS A 195 -18.86 -0.33 -1.11
N GLU A 196 -19.31 0.54 -0.20
CA GLU A 196 -18.50 1.02 0.92
C GLU A 196 -18.13 -0.11 1.88
N ILE A 197 -19.09 -0.94 2.30
CA ILE A 197 -18.85 -2.09 3.19
C ILE A 197 -17.86 -3.08 2.55
N VAL A 198 -18.01 -3.37 1.26
CA VAL A 198 -17.09 -4.27 0.53
C VAL A 198 -15.69 -3.67 0.49
N LYS A 199 -15.55 -2.39 0.11
CA LYS A 199 -14.25 -1.69 0.11
C LYS A 199 -13.60 -1.68 1.49
N TRP A 200 -14.35 -1.30 2.52
CA TRP A 200 -13.93 -1.29 3.92
C TRP A 200 -13.43 -2.66 4.38
N PHE A 201 -14.16 -3.74 4.06
CA PHE A 201 -13.76 -5.09 4.42
C PHE A 201 -12.49 -5.55 3.69
N VAL A 202 -12.35 -5.24 2.39
CA VAL A 202 -11.15 -5.56 1.61
C VAL A 202 -9.93 -4.80 2.12
N GLU A 203 -10.04 -3.49 2.38
CA GLU A 203 -8.99 -2.70 3.00
C GLU A 203 -8.63 -3.24 4.39
N PHE A 204 -9.63 -3.53 5.24
CA PHE A 204 -9.43 -4.08 6.58
C PHE A 204 -8.72 -5.44 6.55
N LYS A 205 -9.11 -6.35 5.65
CA LYS A 205 -8.46 -7.66 5.45
C LYS A 205 -6.98 -7.49 5.13
N ASN A 206 -6.66 -6.58 4.21
CA ASN A 206 -5.28 -6.33 3.80
C ASN A 206 -4.48 -5.57 4.89
N PHE A 207 -5.14 -4.70 5.66
CA PHE A 207 -4.56 -3.97 6.80
C PHE A 207 -4.24 -4.88 7.99
N SER A 208 -5.13 -5.82 8.31
CA SER A 208 -4.95 -6.78 9.42
C SER A 208 -4.00 -7.94 9.11
N TYR A 209 -3.58 -8.09 7.85
CA TYR A 209 -2.67 -9.17 7.43
C TYR A 209 -1.25 -9.01 8.00
N VAL A 210 -0.90 -9.95 8.86
CA VAL A 210 0.34 -9.92 9.67
C VAL A 210 1.60 -9.84 8.82
N PHE A 211 1.71 -10.62 7.75
CA PHE A 211 2.93 -10.76 6.94
C PHE A 211 2.98 -9.82 5.73
N ARG A 212 2.18 -8.74 5.73
CA ARG A 212 2.19 -7.72 4.68
C ARG A 212 3.56 -7.03 4.56
N SER A 213 4.29 -7.31 3.50
CA SER A 213 5.64 -6.80 3.23
C SER A 213 5.69 -5.66 2.20
N GLY A 214 4.67 -4.80 2.16
CA GLY A 214 4.64 -3.64 1.25
C GLY A 214 3.28 -2.97 1.08
N GLY A 215 3.27 -1.89 0.29
CA GLY A 215 2.11 -1.07 -0.04
C GLY A 215 1.69 -0.07 1.05
N ASN A 216 0.58 0.63 0.82
CA ASN A 216 0.09 1.70 1.68
C ASN A 216 -0.22 1.23 3.13
N PRO A 217 0.49 1.71 4.18
CA PRO A 217 0.27 1.29 5.57
C PRO A 217 -1.00 1.89 6.21
N TRP A 218 -1.59 2.92 5.60
CA TRP A 218 -2.77 3.62 6.11
C TRP A 218 -4.06 2.84 5.83
N PHE A 219 -5.04 2.96 6.73
CA PHE A 219 -6.40 2.48 6.52
C PHE A 219 -7.31 3.68 6.23
N SER A 220 -8.01 3.72 5.08
CA SER A 220 -8.66 4.95 4.60
C SER A 220 -9.72 5.49 5.57
N TYR A 221 -10.36 4.60 6.33
CA TYR A 221 -11.40 4.92 7.30
C TYR A 221 -10.85 5.49 8.61
N SER A 222 -9.55 5.32 8.87
CA SER A 222 -8.90 5.82 10.08
C SER A 222 -7.38 5.79 9.93
N PHE A 223 -6.75 6.87 9.44
CA PHE A 223 -5.31 6.85 9.13
C PHE A 223 -4.44 6.58 10.37
N HIS A 224 -4.85 7.07 11.54
CA HIS A 224 -4.02 7.01 12.74
C HIS A 224 -3.88 5.60 13.31
N VAL A 225 -4.73 4.63 12.94
CA VAL A 225 -4.64 3.25 13.47
C VAL A 225 -3.48 2.42 12.90
N TRP A 226 -2.64 2.98 12.01
CA TRP A 226 -1.45 2.33 11.44
C TRP A 226 -0.52 1.65 12.46
N SER A 227 -0.54 2.10 13.72
CA SER A 227 0.24 1.50 14.81
C SER A 227 -0.27 0.10 15.22
N ILE A 228 -1.53 -0.24 14.95
CA ILE A 228 -2.17 -1.47 15.45
C ILE A 228 -1.59 -2.76 14.80
N PRO A 229 -1.33 -2.82 13.48
CA PRO A 229 -0.57 -3.93 12.89
C PRO A 229 0.85 -4.06 13.45
N VAL A 230 1.53 -2.95 13.72
CA VAL A 230 2.87 -2.94 14.35
C VAL A 230 2.80 -3.45 15.79
N GLU A 231 1.79 -3.02 16.55
CA GLU A 231 1.48 -3.46 17.91
C GLU A 231 1.25 -4.98 17.96
N PHE A 232 0.52 -5.54 16.98
CA PHE A 232 0.34 -6.99 16.88
C PHE A 232 1.64 -7.71 16.52
N ARG A 233 2.38 -7.25 15.50
CA ARG A 233 3.67 -7.84 15.10
C ARG A 233 4.70 -7.84 16.24
N GLY A 234 4.83 -6.73 16.96
CA GLY A 234 5.68 -6.62 18.16
C GLY A 234 5.26 -7.56 19.28
N SER A 235 3.95 -7.80 19.43
CA SER A 235 3.44 -8.82 20.36
C SER A 235 3.89 -10.24 19.97
N LEU A 236 3.89 -10.57 18.68
CA LEU A 236 4.36 -11.88 18.19
C LEU A 236 5.85 -12.09 18.47
N VAL A 237 6.68 -11.06 18.23
CA VAL A 237 8.12 -11.10 18.55
C VAL A 237 8.31 -11.35 20.05
N VAL A 238 7.57 -10.63 20.91
CA VAL A 238 7.59 -10.84 22.38
C VAL A 238 7.21 -12.27 22.77
N TYR A 239 6.09 -12.80 22.26
CA TYR A 239 5.67 -14.17 22.59
C TYR A 239 6.65 -15.23 22.08
N ALA A 240 7.18 -15.08 20.86
CA ALA A 240 8.18 -15.98 20.30
C ALA A 240 9.47 -15.99 21.12
N THR A 241 9.99 -14.81 21.49
CA THR A 241 11.18 -14.67 22.34
C THR A 241 10.96 -15.27 23.73
N LEU A 242 9.79 -15.06 24.36
CA LEU A 242 9.47 -15.66 25.67
C LEU A 242 9.42 -17.19 25.64
N ILE A 243 8.89 -17.80 24.57
CA ILE A 243 8.90 -19.26 24.40
C ILE A 243 10.33 -19.75 24.16
N ALA A 244 11.05 -19.15 23.21
CA ALA A 244 12.40 -19.54 22.84
C ALA A 244 13.40 -19.45 24.01
N LEU A 245 13.29 -18.41 24.84
CA LEU A 245 14.16 -18.18 26.01
C LEU A 245 13.59 -18.74 27.31
N SER A 246 12.43 -19.42 27.29
CA SER A 246 11.77 -19.96 28.49
C SER A 246 12.64 -20.94 29.29
N ARG A 247 13.49 -21.71 28.61
CA ARG A 247 14.42 -22.69 29.21
C ARG A 247 15.85 -22.17 29.37
N ALA A 248 16.14 -20.95 28.91
CA ALA A 248 17.48 -20.37 29.04
C ALA A 248 17.80 -20.03 30.51
N THR A 249 19.08 -20.11 30.88
CA THR A 249 19.53 -19.56 32.17
C THR A 249 19.27 -18.05 32.21
N LYS A 250 19.06 -17.49 33.40
CA LYS A 250 18.85 -16.04 33.60
C LYS A 250 19.88 -15.19 32.83
N THR A 251 21.17 -15.52 32.96
CA THR A 251 22.26 -14.78 32.29
C THR A 251 22.19 -14.93 30.77
N ALA A 252 21.93 -16.14 30.26
CA ALA A 252 21.78 -16.36 28.81
C ALA A 252 20.55 -15.63 28.25
N ARG A 253 19.41 -15.64 28.95
CA ARG A 253 18.20 -14.91 28.55
C ARG A 253 18.46 -13.41 28.42
N LEU A 254 19.03 -12.78 29.45
CA LEU A 254 19.34 -11.34 29.44
C LEU A 254 20.30 -10.97 28.29
N TRP A 255 21.32 -11.80 28.02
CA TRP A 255 22.20 -11.58 26.86
C TRP A 255 21.48 -11.76 25.53
N CYS A 256 20.64 -12.78 25.37
CA CYS A 256 19.83 -12.98 24.16
C CYS A 256 18.86 -11.80 23.91
N GLU A 257 18.22 -11.27 24.96
CA GLU A 257 17.37 -10.09 24.87
C GLU A 257 18.16 -8.86 24.40
N VAL A 258 19.34 -8.61 24.98
CA VAL A 258 20.25 -7.51 24.56
C VAL A 258 20.74 -7.70 23.13
N ILE A 259 21.10 -8.93 22.72
CA ILE A 259 21.53 -9.25 21.36
C ILE A 259 20.40 -9.03 20.34
N LEU A 260 19.17 -9.42 20.66
CA LEU A 260 18.00 -9.19 19.79
C LEU A 260 17.67 -7.70 19.68
N ILE A 261 17.75 -6.94 20.78
CA ILE A 261 17.59 -5.47 20.77
C ILE A 261 18.67 -4.84 19.88
N TYR A 262 19.94 -5.26 20.02
CA TYR A 262 21.04 -4.78 19.20
C TYR A 262 20.84 -5.12 17.72
N TYR A 263 20.44 -6.35 17.40
CA TYR A 263 20.13 -6.79 16.04
C TYR A 263 19.06 -5.91 15.38
N PHE A 264 17.92 -5.71 16.03
CA PHE A 264 16.82 -4.89 15.49
C PHE A 264 17.06 -3.37 15.50
N LEU A 265 18.16 -2.89 16.11
CA LEU A 265 18.49 -1.47 16.17
C LEU A 265 19.74 -1.09 15.34
N TYR A 266 20.69 -2.02 15.18
CA TYR A 266 21.98 -1.76 14.51
C TYR A 266 22.21 -2.61 13.24
N ILE A 267 21.50 -3.73 13.05
CA ILE A 267 21.71 -4.66 11.93
C ILE A 267 20.51 -4.68 10.97
N ALA A 268 19.29 -4.83 11.48
CA ALA A 268 18.05 -4.84 10.69
C ALA A 268 17.19 -3.58 10.96
N ASP A 269 16.38 -3.15 9.99
CA ASP A 269 15.43 -2.04 10.15
C ASP A 269 14.22 -2.49 11.01
N GLY A 270 14.46 -2.61 12.32
CA GLY A 270 13.56 -3.21 13.28
C GLY A 270 13.28 -2.35 14.51
N ALA A 271 13.47 -1.03 14.42
CA ALA A 271 13.40 -0.12 15.57
C ALA A 271 12.10 -0.26 16.39
N HIS A 272 10.97 -0.56 15.75
CA HIS A 272 9.73 -0.86 16.47
C HIS A 272 9.85 -2.14 17.32
N PHE A 273 10.40 -3.24 16.77
CA PHE A 273 10.59 -4.50 17.49
C PHE A 273 11.59 -4.38 18.64
N SER A 274 12.65 -3.58 18.47
CA SER A 274 13.60 -3.32 19.57
C SER A 274 12.93 -2.59 20.75
N MET A 275 11.94 -1.71 20.52
CA MET A 275 11.14 -1.10 21.60
C MET A 275 10.36 -2.16 22.41
N PHE A 276 9.69 -3.11 21.75
CA PHE A 276 8.99 -4.21 22.44
C PHE A 276 9.94 -5.10 23.24
N LEU A 277 11.10 -5.45 22.67
CA LEU A 277 12.11 -6.26 23.37
C LEU A 277 12.78 -5.51 24.52
N MET A 278 13.00 -4.20 24.39
CA MET A 278 13.46 -3.37 25.51
C MET A 278 12.41 -3.30 26.62
N GLY A 279 11.12 -3.27 26.27
CA GLY A 279 10.03 -3.44 27.24
C GLY A 279 10.10 -4.76 28.00
N MET A 280 10.36 -5.87 27.31
CA MET A 280 10.59 -7.19 27.91
C MET A 280 11.79 -7.17 28.88
N LEU A 281 12.93 -6.66 28.43
CA LEU A 281 14.16 -6.58 29.22
C LEU A 281 13.99 -5.73 30.48
N LEU A 282 13.33 -4.57 30.38
CA LEU A 282 12.97 -3.75 31.54
C LEU A 282 12.08 -4.53 32.52
N CYS A 283 11.20 -5.41 32.03
CA CYS A 283 10.34 -6.23 32.87
C CYS A 283 11.09 -7.37 33.57
N ASP A 284 12.00 -8.07 32.89
CA ASP A 284 12.81 -9.13 33.53
C ASP A 284 13.74 -8.53 34.59
N LEU A 285 14.38 -7.39 34.29
CA LEU A 285 15.21 -6.65 35.26
C LEU A 285 14.39 -6.17 36.48
N ASP A 286 13.18 -5.64 36.29
CA ASP A 286 12.30 -5.23 37.39
C ASP A 286 11.87 -6.43 38.27
N LEU A 287 11.56 -7.58 37.66
CA LEU A 287 11.20 -8.80 38.38
C LEU A 287 12.40 -9.35 39.18
N LEU A 288 13.58 -9.40 38.56
CA LEU A 288 14.82 -9.79 39.24
C LEU A 288 15.16 -8.83 40.40
N ALA A 289 14.94 -7.53 40.24
CA ALA A 289 15.15 -6.54 41.30
C ALA A 289 14.25 -6.76 42.52
N LEU A 290 13.05 -7.29 42.33
CA LEU A 290 12.10 -7.59 43.40
C LEU A 290 12.43 -8.88 44.15
N ASN A 291 12.98 -9.87 43.46
CA ASN A 291 13.45 -11.12 44.07
C ASN A 291 14.81 -10.94 44.78
N GLY A 292 15.47 -9.78 44.63
CA GLY A 292 16.85 -9.55 45.10
C GLY A 292 17.92 -10.15 44.18
N GLU A 293 17.53 -10.60 42.99
CA GLU A 293 18.35 -11.35 42.04
C GLU A 293 18.89 -10.49 40.89
N LEU A 294 19.16 -9.20 41.08
CA LEU A 294 19.83 -8.40 40.04
C LEU A 294 21.27 -8.91 39.79
N PRO A 295 21.81 -8.81 38.56
CA PRO A 295 23.23 -9.03 38.30
C PRO A 295 24.11 -8.13 39.18
N GLU A 296 25.18 -8.68 39.76
CA GLU A 296 25.96 -8.01 40.82
C GLU A 296 26.53 -6.65 40.42
N TRP A 297 26.87 -6.46 39.15
CA TRP A 297 27.39 -5.18 38.64
C TRP A 297 26.41 -4.00 38.79
N PHE A 298 25.09 -4.25 38.89
CA PHE A 298 24.12 -3.20 39.22
C PHE A 298 24.30 -2.63 40.64
N SER A 299 24.96 -3.35 41.55
CA SER A 299 25.24 -2.85 42.91
C SER A 299 26.11 -1.59 42.91
N LEU A 300 27.04 -1.48 41.94
CA LEU A 300 27.91 -0.31 41.73
C LEU A 300 27.10 0.98 41.49
N PHE A 301 25.95 0.86 40.82
CA PHE A 301 25.08 1.98 40.48
C PHE A 301 24.03 2.31 41.57
N LYS A 302 23.91 1.47 42.60
CA LYS A 302 22.93 1.63 43.70
C LYS A 302 23.01 3.00 44.41
N PRO A 303 24.19 3.58 44.72
CA PRO A 303 24.28 4.93 45.30
C PRO A 303 23.78 6.03 44.36
N TYR A 304 24.03 5.88 43.05
CA TYR A 304 23.73 6.87 42.04
C TYR A 304 22.31 6.77 41.48
N LYS A 305 21.51 5.80 41.93
CA LYS A 305 20.14 5.50 41.44
C LYS A 305 19.27 6.74 41.21
N LYS A 306 19.23 7.66 42.18
CA LYS A 306 18.44 8.90 42.09
C LYS A 306 18.92 9.80 40.94
N TYR A 307 20.22 9.94 40.74
CA TYR A 307 20.79 10.77 39.69
C TYR A 307 20.55 10.14 38.32
N ILE A 308 20.79 8.82 38.18
CA ILE A 308 20.58 8.07 36.95
C ILE A 308 19.15 8.25 36.43
N PHE A 309 18.13 7.99 37.26
CA PHE A 309 16.73 8.08 36.80
C PHE A 309 16.24 9.52 36.57
N ASN A 310 16.79 10.53 37.26
CA ASN A 310 16.56 11.94 36.91
C ASN A 310 17.16 12.28 35.54
N THR A 311 18.42 11.89 35.29
CA THR A 311 19.09 12.12 34.00
C THR A 311 18.39 11.40 32.86
N MET A 312 17.97 10.14 33.06
CA MET A 312 17.16 9.41 32.08
C MET A 312 15.86 10.14 31.76
N PHE A 313 15.14 10.67 32.75
CA PHE A 313 13.93 11.45 32.51
C PHE A 313 14.20 12.74 31.71
N VAL A 314 15.26 13.49 32.03
CA VAL A 314 15.63 14.70 31.28
C VAL A 314 16.03 14.34 29.84
N LEU A 315 16.86 13.32 29.64
CA LEU A 315 17.24 12.82 28.31
C LEU A 315 16.02 12.31 27.53
N SER A 316 15.07 11.65 28.20
CA SER A 316 13.81 11.22 27.60
C SER A 316 13.03 12.39 27.02
N MET A 317 12.84 13.45 27.82
CA MET A 317 12.10 14.64 27.38
C MET A 317 12.81 15.39 26.25
N LEU A 318 14.14 15.40 26.22
CA LEU A 318 14.93 16.01 25.15
C LEU A 318 14.87 15.17 23.85
N LEU A 319 15.12 13.86 23.95
CA LEU A 319 15.15 12.94 22.80
C LEU A 319 13.76 12.71 22.20
N GLY A 320 12.71 12.76 23.01
CA GLY A 320 11.32 12.68 22.55
C GLY A 320 10.94 13.81 21.59
N GLY A 321 11.59 14.98 21.73
CA GLY A 321 11.42 16.15 20.86
C GLY A 321 12.19 16.08 19.55
N SER A 322 12.58 14.89 19.08
CA SER A 322 13.31 14.70 17.83
C SER A 322 12.52 15.21 16.61
N PRO A 323 13.17 15.92 15.66
CA PRO A 323 12.54 16.25 14.38
C PRO A 323 11.96 15.01 13.69
N SER A 324 10.75 15.12 13.15
CA SER A 324 9.96 13.99 12.66
C SER A 324 9.46 14.15 11.22
N HIS A 325 9.52 15.38 10.71
CA HIS A 325 9.02 15.81 9.39
C HIS A 325 9.64 15.04 8.20
N THR A 326 10.88 14.58 8.33
CA THR A 326 11.59 13.87 7.27
C THR A 326 12.60 12.89 7.83
N SER A 327 12.88 11.82 7.09
CA SER A 327 13.95 10.86 7.34
C SER A 327 15.31 11.31 6.77
N ASP A 328 15.39 12.45 6.07
CA ASP A 328 16.67 12.96 5.53
C ASP A 328 17.60 13.47 6.65
N ILE A 329 18.66 12.71 6.91
CA ILE A 329 19.69 13.03 7.91
C ILE A 329 20.35 14.41 7.69
N ARG A 330 20.35 14.93 6.45
CA ARG A 330 20.89 16.26 6.12
C ARG A 330 20.08 17.39 6.76
N VAL A 331 18.78 17.17 7.02
CA VAL A 331 17.93 18.11 7.76
C VAL A 331 18.26 18.08 9.25
N LEU A 332 18.47 16.89 9.82
CA LEU A 332 18.90 16.75 11.22
C LEU A 332 20.27 17.39 11.47
N LEU A 333 21.24 17.19 10.56
CA LEU A 333 22.58 17.81 10.62
C LEU A 333 22.55 19.35 10.56
N LYS A 334 21.53 19.93 9.90
CA LYS A 334 21.31 21.38 9.82
C LYS A 334 20.43 21.94 10.95
N THR A 335 19.87 21.08 11.79
CA THR A 335 18.98 21.49 12.89
C THR A 335 19.80 21.85 14.14
N PRO A 336 19.65 23.06 14.70
CA PRO A 336 20.31 23.44 15.95
C PRO A 336 20.05 22.45 17.09
N GLY A 337 21.06 22.16 17.90
CA GLY A 337 21.00 21.17 18.99
C GLY A 337 21.09 19.70 18.55
N TRP A 338 20.72 19.36 17.30
CA TRP A 338 20.66 17.97 16.82
C TRP A 338 21.88 17.54 15.99
N ARG A 339 22.70 18.47 15.51
CA ARG A 339 23.88 18.22 14.66
C ARG A 339 24.84 17.16 15.21
N HIS A 340 25.09 17.13 16.52
CA HIS A 340 25.97 16.12 17.14
C HIS A 340 25.27 14.78 17.33
N LEU A 341 23.98 14.80 17.72
CA LEU A 341 23.19 13.58 17.92
C LEU A 341 22.98 12.80 16.61
N ALA A 342 22.94 13.49 15.47
CA ALA A 342 22.83 12.89 14.14
C ALA A 342 23.92 11.84 13.84
N TRP A 343 25.12 11.95 14.43
CA TRP A 343 26.23 11.00 14.25
C TRP A 343 26.03 9.69 15.02
N MET A 344 25.12 9.64 15.99
CA MET A 344 24.82 8.41 16.75
C MET A 344 23.82 7.50 16.01
N LYS A 345 23.27 7.95 14.88
CA LYS A 345 22.26 7.22 14.10
C LYS A 345 22.88 5.97 13.44
N PRO A 346 22.41 4.75 13.74
CA PRO A 346 22.92 3.53 13.12
C PRO A 346 22.48 3.42 11.66
N GLN A 347 23.22 2.70 10.83
CA GLN A 347 22.88 2.47 9.43
C GLN A 347 21.45 1.89 9.28
N ALA A 348 21.16 0.82 10.03
CA ALA A 348 19.99 -0.04 9.84
C ALA A 348 18.64 0.66 9.96
N VAL A 349 18.46 1.58 10.92
CA VAL A 349 17.19 2.29 11.12
C VAL A 349 17.04 3.36 10.03
N PHE A 350 16.17 3.18 9.05
CA PHE A 350 16.10 4.11 7.91
C PHE A 350 15.56 5.49 8.30
N ASP A 351 14.46 5.55 9.05
CA ASP A 351 13.93 6.80 9.60
C ASP A 351 14.55 7.08 10.99
N PHE A 352 15.49 8.03 11.02
CA PHE A 352 16.32 8.31 12.20
C PHE A 352 15.52 8.63 13.47
N LYS A 353 14.27 9.13 13.35
CA LYS A 353 13.48 9.50 14.53
C LYS A 353 13.22 8.29 15.43
N TRP A 354 12.97 7.11 14.86
CA TRP A 354 12.71 5.90 15.64
C TRP A 354 13.90 5.44 16.50
N PHE A 355 15.14 5.77 16.11
CA PHE A 355 16.32 5.53 16.94
C PHE A 355 16.33 6.44 18.18
N PHE A 356 16.07 7.74 18.04
CA PHE A 356 16.00 8.66 19.18
C PHE A 356 14.78 8.38 20.07
N LEU A 357 13.63 8.08 19.45
CA LEU A 357 12.40 7.74 20.15
C LEU A 357 12.46 6.39 20.89
N PHE A 358 13.25 5.42 20.40
CA PHE A 358 13.57 4.19 21.13
C PHE A 358 14.22 4.51 22.48
N TRP A 359 15.28 5.32 22.49
CA TRP A 359 15.94 5.75 23.72
C TRP A 359 15.03 6.61 24.59
N ALA A 360 14.29 7.56 23.99
CA ALA A 360 13.37 8.42 24.72
C ALA A 360 12.29 7.63 25.46
N ALA A 361 11.62 6.69 24.79
CA ALA A 361 10.56 5.87 25.37
C ALA A 361 11.11 4.91 26.45
N THR A 362 12.25 4.27 26.19
CA THR A 362 12.97 3.42 27.15
C THR A 362 13.26 4.18 28.44
N PHE A 363 13.82 5.38 28.32
CA PHE A 363 14.17 6.21 29.47
C PHE A 363 12.94 6.73 30.22
N LEU A 364 11.82 7.00 29.55
CA LEU A 364 10.58 7.40 30.23
C LEU A 364 10.01 6.25 31.07
N VAL A 365 9.85 5.07 30.46
CA VAL A 365 9.26 3.90 31.11
C VAL A 365 10.11 3.44 32.29
N ALA A 366 11.44 3.44 32.14
CA ALA A 366 12.37 3.07 33.21
C ALA A 366 12.44 4.09 34.36
N SER A 367 12.32 5.40 34.08
CA SER A 367 12.39 6.44 35.13
C SER A 367 11.07 6.66 35.89
N ALA A 368 9.92 6.45 35.22
CA ALA A 368 8.59 6.64 35.80
C ALA A 368 8.35 6.01 37.19
N PRO A 369 8.69 4.73 37.48
CA PRO A 369 8.48 4.14 38.80
C PRO A 369 9.44 4.65 39.89
N HIS A 370 10.50 5.36 39.51
CA HIS A 370 11.58 5.79 40.42
C HIS A 370 11.57 7.28 40.74
N LEU A 371 10.75 8.07 40.04
CA LEU A 371 10.52 9.49 40.31
C LEU A 371 9.21 9.66 41.12
N PRO A 372 9.27 9.97 42.44
CA PRO A 372 8.08 9.97 43.29
C PRO A 372 6.99 10.94 42.83
N TRP A 373 7.37 12.12 42.34
CA TRP A 373 6.44 13.13 41.84
C TRP A 373 5.73 12.68 40.56
N LEU A 374 6.47 12.07 39.62
CA LEU A 374 5.93 11.59 38.34
C LEU A 374 5.03 10.39 38.58
N LYS A 375 5.48 9.44 39.39
CA LYS A 375 4.67 8.30 39.80
C LYS A 375 3.37 8.75 40.47
N ALA A 376 3.43 9.68 41.43
CA ALA A 376 2.25 10.21 42.11
C ALA A 376 1.28 10.90 41.13
N PHE A 377 1.79 11.67 40.17
CA PHE A 377 0.98 12.26 39.09
C PHE A 377 0.28 11.19 38.23
N LEU A 378 1.01 10.18 37.78
CA LEU A 378 0.47 9.07 36.97
C LEU A 378 -0.55 8.22 37.74
N GLU A 379 -0.43 8.12 39.06
CA GLU A 379 -1.34 7.39 39.95
C GLU A 379 -2.54 8.24 40.43
N THR A 380 -2.68 9.51 39.99
CA THR A 380 -3.87 10.33 40.29
C THR A 380 -5.14 9.75 39.63
N ARG A 381 -6.30 9.95 40.27
CA ARG A 381 -7.59 9.40 39.81
C ARG A 381 -7.95 9.78 38.38
N PHE A 382 -7.65 11.01 37.96
CA PHE A 382 -7.94 11.48 36.59
C PHE A 382 -7.01 10.83 35.56
N ILE A 383 -5.72 10.73 35.85
CA ILE A 383 -4.76 10.09 34.93
C ILE A 383 -4.98 8.58 34.85
N GLN A 384 -5.38 7.93 35.95
CA GLN A 384 -5.86 6.54 35.94
C GLN A 384 -7.16 6.36 35.12
N TYR A 385 -8.06 7.33 35.13
CA TYR A 385 -9.25 7.34 34.27
C TYR A 385 -8.87 7.45 32.77
N LEU A 386 -7.95 8.36 32.41
CA LEU A 386 -7.41 8.41 31.05
C LEU A 386 -6.76 7.09 30.65
N GLY A 387 -6.03 6.45 31.58
CA GLY A 387 -5.45 5.12 31.38
C GLY A 387 -6.48 4.04 31.05
N ARG A 388 -7.63 4.06 31.73
CA ARG A 388 -8.76 3.14 31.47
C ARG A 388 -9.33 3.30 30.06
N ILE A 389 -9.60 4.54 29.63
CA ILE A 389 -10.25 4.79 28.33
C ILE A 389 -9.26 4.90 27.16
N SER A 390 -7.95 4.87 27.43
CA SER A 390 -6.88 5.25 26.48
C SER A 390 -6.95 4.58 25.11
N PHE A 391 -7.27 3.29 25.03
CA PHE A 391 -7.36 2.57 23.76
C PHE A 391 -8.58 3.00 22.93
N ALA A 392 -9.76 3.06 23.56
CA ALA A 392 -10.98 3.54 22.91
C ALA A 392 -10.88 5.03 22.51
N PHE A 393 -10.32 5.86 23.37
CA PHE A 393 -10.01 7.27 23.10
C PHE A 393 -9.06 7.42 21.90
N TYR A 394 -7.99 6.60 21.85
CA TYR A 394 -7.09 6.53 20.71
C TYR A 394 -7.82 6.12 19.41
N LEU A 395 -8.78 5.19 19.45
CA LEU A 395 -9.53 4.84 18.25
C LEU A 395 -10.50 5.95 17.80
N ILE A 396 -11.28 6.52 18.71
CA ILE A 396 -12.43 7.38 18.36
C ILE A 396 -12.06 8.83 18.01
N HIS A 397 -10.90 9.33 18.46
CA HIS A 397 -10.58 10.75 18.26
C HIS A 397 -10.39 11.16 16.79
N GLY A 398 -9.85 10.30 15.92
CA GLY A 398 -9.75 10.60 14.48
C GLY A 398 -11.13 10.81 13.84
N PRO A 399 -12.07 9.83 13.93
CA PRO A 399 -13.45 10.02 13.51
C PRO A 399 -14.13 11.27 14.06
N LEU A 400 -13.93 11.61 15.34
CA LEU A 400 -14.48 12.83 15.95
C LEU A 400 -13.80 14.11 15.47
N LEU A 401 -12.50 14.07 15.17
CA LEU A 401 -11.75 15.17 14.59
C LEU A 401 -12.24 15.48 13.17
N TRP A 402 -12.34 14.48 12.28
CA TRP A 402 -12.75 14.69 10.88
C TRP A 402 -14.24 14.97 10.71
N SER A 403 -15.08 14.64 11.70
CA SER A 403 -16.50 15.00 11.71
C SER A 403 -16.75 16.30 12.47
N LEU A 404 -16.61 16.28 13.80
CA LEU A 404 -16.98 17.40 14.66
C LEU A 404 -15.88 18.46 14.81
N GLY A 405 -14.62 18.02 14.93
CA GLY A 405 -13.46 18.91 15.09
C GLY A 405 -13.31 19.87 13.90
N ASP A 406 -13.30 19.32 12.69
CA ASP A 406 -13.17 20.07 11.44
C ASP A 406 -14.21 21.20 11.31
N ARG A 407 -15.46 20.92 11.70
CA ARG A 407 -16.57 21.88 11.70
C ARG A 407 -16.38 23.00 12.72
N PHE A 408 -15.91 22.68 13.94
CA PHE A 408 -15.64 23.71 14.97
C PHE A 408 -14.40 24.55 14.65
N TYR A 409 -13.35 23.97 14.06
CA TYR A 409 -12.18 24.72 13.61
C TYR A 409 -12.53 25.65 12.45
N ALA A 410 -13.31 25.19 11.45
CA ALA A 410 -13.83 26.05 10.39
C ALA A 410 -14.69 27.20 10.94
N ALA A 411 -15.47 26.96 12.00
CA ALA A 411 -16.29 27.99 12.66
C ALA A 411 -15.48 29.05 13.40
N THR A 412 -14.37 28.69 14.04
CA THR A 412 -13.55 29.61 14.86
C THR A 412 -12.46 30.36 14.10
N GLY A 413 -12.26 30.09 12.81
CA GLY A 413 -11.35 30.85 11.93
C GLY A 413 -10.26 30.04 11.25
N PHE A 414 -10.26 28.71 11.38
CA PHE A 414 -9.35 27.80 10.69
C PHE A 414 -10.01 27.20 9.44
N SER A 415 -10.21 28.06 8.44
CA SER A 415 -10.83 27.72 7.15
C SER A 415 -9.82 27.18 6.12
N ARG A 416 -10.21 26.12 5.40
CA ARG A 416 -9.52 25.58 4.21
C ARG A 416 -10.37 25.77 2.94
N THR A 417 -9.76 25.67 1.76
CA THR A 417 -10.47 25.72 0.46
C THR A 417 -11.52 24.61 0.32
N THR A 418 -11.25 23.43 0.90
CA THR A 418 -12.20 22.31 0.95
C THR A 418 -13.44 22.60 1.80
N HIS A 419 -13.33 23.43 2.87
CA HIS A 419 -14.48 23.81 3.70
C HIS A 419 -15.48 24.68 2.96
N ALA A 420 -15.03 25.53 2.03
CA ALA A 420 -15.91 26.36 1.21
C ALA A 420 -16.85 25.53 0.32
N LEU A 421 -16.41 24.34 -0.12
CA LEU A 421 -17.19 23.41 -0.93
C LEU A 421 -18.02 22.43 -0.08
N ALA A 422 -17.45 21.90 1.01
CA ALA A 422 -18.06 20.82 1.79
C ALA A 422 -18.88 21.30 3.01
N LEU A 423 -18.60 22.48 3.55
CA LEU A 423 -19.14 22.98 4.83
C LEU A 423 -19.44 24.51 4.82
N PRO A 424 -20.07 25.09 3.77
CA PRO A 424 -20.21 26.55 3.63
C PRO A 424 -20.91 27.21 4.82
N GLY A 425 -21.90 26.56 5.44
CA GLY A 425 -22.63 27.09 6.61
C GLY A 425 -21.85 27.11 7.93
N TRP A 426 -20.68 26.46 8.01
CA TRP A 426 -19.81 26.47 9.18
C TRP A 426 -18.63 27.45 9.05
N LEU A 427 -18.32 27.91 7.84
CA LEU A 427 -17.15 28.72 7.55
C LEU A 427 -17.19 30.08 8.29
N ASN A 428 -16.20 30.33 9.15
CA ASN A 428 -16.05 31.59 9.91
C ASN A 428 -17.33 32.03 10.65
N ARG A 429 -18.09 31.07 11.20
CA ARG A 429 -19.37 31.37 11.88
C ARG A 429 -19.20 32.19 13.16
N PHE A 430 -18.10 31.97 13.89
CA PHE A 430 -17.73 32.65 15.14
C PHE A 430 -16.21 32.88 15.17
N PRO A 431 -15.66 33.76 14.30
CA PRO A 431 -14.23 33.88 14.12
C PRO A 431 -13.57 34.45 15.38
N LEU A 432 -12.53 33.76 15.87
CA LEU A 432 -11.80 34.11 17.09
C LEU A 432 -10.37 34.57 16.78
N PRO A 433 -9.74 35.35 17.66
CA PRO A 433 -8.34 35.75 17.51
C PRO A 433 -7.39 34.56 17.37
N ARG A 434 -6.60 34.58 16.30
CA ARG A 434 -5.42 33.71 16.06
C ARG A 434 -4.13 34.41 16.48
N SER A 435 -4.17 35.10 17.62
CA SER A 435 -3.03 35.80 18.19
C SER A 435 -2.01 34.78 18.74
N LYS A 436 -0.73 35.02 18.46
CA LYS A 436 0.41 34.25 19.00
C LYS A 436 0.32 34.12 20.54
N PRO A 437 0.86 33.05 21.15
CA PRO A 437 1.76 32.05 20.57
C PRO A 437 1.07 30.90 19.82
N PHE A 438 1.79 30.33 18.85
CA PHE A 438 1.36 29.23 17.99
C PHE A 438 1.09 27.94 18.79
N GLY A 439 -0.06 27.30 18.54
CA GLY A 439 -0.61 26.15 19.28
C GLY A 439 -1.43 26.54 20.52
N LEU A 440 -1.56 27.83 20.84
CA LEU A 440 -2.30 28.34 22.01
C LEU A 440 -3.24 29.49 21.64
N GLU A 441 -3.58 29.61 20.34
CA GLU A 441 -4.56 30.55 19.82
C GLU A 441 -5.92 30.35 20.50
N LEU A 442 -6.63 31.46 20.79
CA LEU A 442 -7.99 31.39 21.34
C LEU A 442 -8.94 30.65 20.39
N ALA A 443 -8.73 30.81 19.07
CA ALA A 443 -9.45 30.06 18.04
C ALA A 443 -9.24 28.53 18.09
N PHE A 444 -8.10 28.06 18.63
CA PHE A 444 -7.80 26.63 18.79
C PHE A 444 -8.30 26.10 20.14
N LEU A 445 -8.08 26.88 21.21
CA LEU A 445 -8.46 26.51 22.58
C LEU A 445 -9.98 26.51 22.81
N ALA A 446 -10.74 27.42 22.18
CA ALA A 446 -12.19 27.48 22.38
C ALA A 446 -12.93 26.21 21.88
N PRO A 447 -12.66 25.66 20.67
CA PRO A 447 -13.16 24.34 20.27
C PRO A 447 -12.79 23.21 21.24
N GLN A 448 -11.58 23.25 21.81
CA GLN A 448 -11.08 22.19 22.71
C GLN A 448 -11.90 22.07 24.01
N ILE A 449 -12.48 23.16 24.50
CA ILE A 449 -13.40 23.15 25.66
C ILE A 449 -14.62 22.24 25.42
N ILE A 450 -15.05 22.09 24.16
CA ILE A 450 -16.17 21.24 23.74
C ILE A 450 -15.66 19.86 23.29
N LEU A 451 -14.59 19.83 22.49
CA LEU A 451 -14.07 18.60 21.89
C LEU A 451 -13.47 17.64 22.91
N ILE A 452 -12.73 18.10 23.92
CA ILE A 452 -12.11 17.22 24.92
C ILE A 452 -13.16 16.44 25.73
N PRO A 453 -14.19 17.08 26.34
CA PRO A 453 -15.26 16.35 27.03
C PRO A 453 -16.00 15.35 26.13
N ILE A 454 -16.29 15.70 24.88
CA ILE A 454 -16.95 14.80 23.92
C ILE A 454 -16.07 13.60 23.59
N ASN A 455 -14.77 13.79 23.37
CA ASN A 455 -13.83 12.69 23.10
C ASN A 455 -13.65 11.77 24.32
N PHE A 456 -13.58 12.31 25.55
CA PHE A 456 -13.56 11.49 26.76
C PHE A 456 -14.85 10.70 26.95
N TRP A 457 -16.01 11.31 26.68
CA TRP A 457 -17.32 10.64 26.79
C TRP A 457 -17.50 9.54 25.73
N ALA A 458 -17.15 9.81 24.48
CA ALA A 458 -17.17 8.82 23.40
C ALA A 458 -16.16 7.70 23.62
N GLY A 459 -14.98 8.01 24.16
CA GLY A 459 -13.98 7.03 24.59
C GLY A 459 -14.52 6.12 25.70
N GLU A 460 -15.20 6.68 26.71
CA GLU A 460 -15.84 5.88 27.78
C GLU A 460 -16.99 5.00 27.25
N ILE A 461 -17.79 5.49 26.30
CA ILE A 461 -18.82 4.68 25.62
C ILE A 461 -18.15 3.51 24.88
N LEU A 462 -17.15 3.79 24.03
CA LEU A 462 -16.49 2.75 23.24
C LEU A 462 -15.73 1.75 24.14
N THR A 463 -15.13 2.19 25.25
CA THR A 463 -14.59 1.28 26.29
C THR A 463 -15.68 0.41 26.89
N THR A 464 -16.80 0.99 27.33
CA THR A 464 -17.84 0.27 28.10
C THR A 464 -18.65 -0.70 27.23
N PHE A 465 -18.93 -0.34 25.98
CA PHE A 465 -19.81 -1.08 25.08
C PHE A 465 -19.10 -1.91 24.01
N VAL A 466 -17.80 -1.68 23.75
CA VAL A 466 -17.04 -2.45 22.76
C VAL A 466 -15.79 -3.10 23.36
N ASP A 467 -14.90 -2.35 24.03
CA ASP A 467 -13.63 -2.88 24.55
C ASP A 467 -13.82 -3.89 25.71
N ASP A 468 -14.51 -3.47 26.79
CA ASP A 468 -14.82 -4.31 27.96
C ASP A 468 -15.59 -5.60 27.54
N PRO A 469 -16.59 -5.56 26.63
CA PRO A 469 -17.21 -6.75 26.05
C PRO A 469 -16.27 -7.58 25.16
N THR A 470 -15.41 -6.97 24.34
CA THR A 470 -14.43 -7.69 23.50
C THR A 470 -13.45 -8.50 24.36
N ILE A 471 -12.98 -7.94 25.48
CA ILE A 471 -12.10 -8.64 26.43
C ILE A 471 -12.77 -9.91 26.98
N LYS A 472 -14.09 -9.85 27.29
CA LYS A 472 -14.89 -10.98 27.78
C LYS A 472 -15.22 -11.98 26.67
N PHE A 473 -15.66 -11.51 25.50
CA PHE A 473 -15.98 -12.33 24.33
C PHE A 473 -14.79 -13.16 23.89
N THR A 474 -13.61 -12.54 23.77
CA THR A 474 -12.37 -13.25 23.39
C THR A 474 -11.93 -14.26 24.44
N GLN A 475 -12.20 -14.02 25.73
CA GLN A 475 -11.97 -15.02 26.78
C GLN A 475 -12.93 -16.20 26.67
N TRP A 476 -14.23 -15.92 26.51
CA TRP A 476 -15.26 -16.94 26.33
C TRP A 476 -14.97 -17.81 25.10
N LEU A 477 -14.67 -17.19 23.95
CA LEU A 477 -14.35 -17.87 22.70
C LEU A 477 -13.14 -18.81 22.85
N TYR A 478 -12.08 -18.37 23.55
CA TYR A 478 -10.93 -19.24 23.85
C TYR A 478 -11.33 -20.43 24.72
N ASN A 479 -12.05 -20.20 25.83
CA ASN A 479 -12.50 -21.26 26.74
C ASN A 479 -13.39 -22.29 26.03
N THR A 480 -14.30 -21.84 25.16
CA THR A 480 -15.15 -22.70 24.34
C THR A 480 -14.36 -23.46 23.29
N ALA A 481 -13.35 -22.85 22.67
CA ALA A 481 -12.49 -23.52 21.69
C ALA A 481 -11.65 -24.66 22.30
N ILE A 482 -11.25 -24.55 23.57
CA ILE A 482 -10.60 -25.64 24.33
C ILE A 482 -11.61 -26.54 25.07
N GLY A 483 -12.91 -26.37 24.82
CA GLY A 483 -13.96 -27.27 25.30
C GLY A 483 -14.28 -27.21 26.80
N LEU A 484 -13.93 -26.13 27.51
CA LEU A 484 -14.33 -25.92 28.91
C LEU A 484 -15.80 -25.52 29.03
N GLU A 485 -16.51 -26.03 30.03
CA GLU A 485 -17.88 -25.58 30.33
C GLU A 485 -17.90 -24.17 30.97
N PRO A 486 -19.00 -23.40 30.83
CA PRO A 486 -19.10 -22.05 31.38
C PRO A 486 -18.99 -22.02 32.92
N GLY A 487 -17.82 -21.65 33.43
CA GLY A 487 -17.51 -21.60 34.87
C GLY A 487 -16.42 -22.60 35.29
N GLU A 488 -16.01 -23.49 34.40
CA GLU A 488 -14.89 -24.42 34.58
C GLU A 488 -13.54 -23.69 34.34
N THR A 489 -12.50 -24.05 35.09
CA THR A 489 -11.14 -23.53 34.88
C THR A 489 -10.21 -24.63 34.39
N VAL A 490 -9.22 -24.27 33.55
CA VAL A 490 -8.20 -25.20 33.01
C VAL A 490 -7.59 -26.05 34.13
N THR A 491 -7.21 -25.41 35.24
CA THR A 491 -6.66 -26.07 36.43
C THR A 491 -7.64 -27.01 37.13
N LYS A 492 -8.94 -26.71 37.14
CA LYS A 492 -9.92 -27.59 37.78
C LYS A 492 -10.15 -28.83 36.94
N ARG A 493 -10.37 -28.65 35.63
CA ARG A 493 -10.50 -29.76 34.70
C ARG A 493 -9.26 -30.65 34.66
N LYS A 494 -8.06 -30.06 34.65
CA LYS A 494 -6.83 -30.85 34.74
C LYS A 494 -6.75 -31.65 36.04
N ASN A 495 -7.08 -31.06 37.19
CA ASN A 495 -7.14 -31.81 38.45
C ASN A 495 -8.22 -32.91 38.45
N ASP A 496 -9.38 -32.67 37.82
CA ASP A 496 -10.47 -33.64 37.71
C ASP A 496 -10.10 -34.79 36.72
N ASP A 497 -9.37 -34.49 35.64
CA ASP A 497 -8.81 -35.45 34.67
C ASP A 497 -7.65 -36.26 35.30
N ASP A 498 -6.70 -35.61 35.98
CA ASP A 498 -5.57 -36.25 36.68
C ASP A 498 -6.10 -37.21 37.77
N ALA A 499 -7.10 -36.79 38.56
CA ALA A 499 -7.78 -37.62 39.55
C ALA A 499 -8.61 -38.77 38.94
N ALA A 500 -9.09 -38.61 37.70
CA ALA A 500 -9.76 -39.69 36.97
C ALA A 500 -8.75 -40.71 36.38
N THR A 501 -7.52 -40.29 36.06
CA THR A 501 -6.44 -41.22 35.67
C THR A 501 -5.90 -42.02 36.86
N ASP A 502 -5.70 -41.42 38.03
CA ASP A 502 -5.32 -42.17 39.24
C ASP A 502 -6.37 -43.25 39.57
N LYS A 503 -7.66 -42.89 39.53
CA LYS A 503 -8.75 -43.84 39.76
C LYS A 503 -8.78 -45.01 38.75
N LYS A 504 -8.47 -44.74 37.48
CA LYS A 504 -8.37 -45.78 36.45
C LYS A 504 -7.17 -46.72 36.64
N HIS A 505 -6.16 -46.31 37.40
CA HIS A 505 -5.01 -47.17 37.68
C HIS A 505 -5.33 -48.23 38.75
N ASP A 506 -6.24 -47.92 39.68
CA ASP A 506 -6.77 -48.85 40.69
C ASP A 506 -7.84 -49.81 40.10
N ASP A 507 -8.73 -49.32 39.23
CA ASP A 507 -9.84 -50.10 38.66
C ASP A 507 -9.41 -51.10 37.54
N ALA A 508 -8.13 -51.17 37.19
CA ALA A 508 -7.61 -51.97 36.07
C ALA A 508 -7.50 -53.50 36.34
N ASN A 509 -8.00 -54.00 37.47
CA ASN A 509 -8.04 -55.43 37.84
C ASN A 509 -9.49 -55.95 37.92
N GLY A 510 -10.23 -56.00 36.79
CA GLY A 510 -11.68 -56.27 36.81
C GLY A 510 -12.38 -56.71 35.52
N VAL A 511 -11.97 -57.85 34.95
CA VAL A 511 -12.77 -58.90 34.24
C VAL A 511 -14.14 -58.56 33.56
N ASN A 512 -14.22 -58.89 32.25
CA ASN A 512 -15.37 -59.30 31.41
C ASN A 512 -16.67 -58.46 31.23
N GLY A 513 -16.80 -57.90 30.01
CA GLY A 513 -17.79 -58.25 28.97
C GLY A 513 -19.28 -58.55 29.27
N HIS A 514 -20.18 -57.86 28.55
CA HIS A 514 -21.22 -58.48 27.69
C HIS A 514 -21.86 -57.48 26.70
N ALA A 515 -22.49 -57.99 25.65
CA ALA A 515 -23.09 -57.23 24.55
C ALA A 515 -24.54 -56.78 24.79
N ASN A 516 -25.02 -55.81 23.99
CA ASN A 516 -26.35 -55.91 23.36
C ASN A 516 -26.52 -54.93 22.18
N LEU A 517 -26.98 -55.44 21.03
CA LEU A 517 -27.47 -54.64 19.91
C LEU A 517 -29.00 -54.54 19.97
N ARG A 518 -29.55 -53.36 19.67
CA ARG A 518 -30.91 -53.23 19.13
C ARG A 518 -30.90 -52.25 17.96
N SER A 519 -31.47 -52.72 16.86
CA SER A 519 -31.75 -51.97 15.64
C SER A 519 -32.89 -50.97 15.84
N GLU A 520 -32.87 -49.84 15.13
CA GLU A 520 -34.00 -49.42 14.28
C GLU A 520 -33.69 -48.24 13.35
N VAL A 521 -34.16 -48.38 12.11
CA VAL A 521 -34.43 -47.37 11.05
C VAL A 521 -33.32 -46.36 10.70
N MET A 522 -32.56 -46.69 9.65
CA MET A 522 -31.95 -45.69 8.77
C MET A 522 -33.02 -45.03 7.90
N LEU A 523 -32.98 -43.70 7.80
CA LEU A 523 -33.52 -42.96 6.66
C LEU A 523 -32.36 -42.62 5.73
N ASP A 524 -32.59 -42.75 4.43
CA ASP A 524 -31.55 -42.91 3.42
C ASP A 524 -30.79 -41.62 3.13
N ILE A 525 -29.50 -41.59 3.47
CA ILE A 525 -28.54 -40.51 3.19
C ILE A 525 -27.51 -40.96 2.13
N GLY A 526 -27.53 -42.23 1.70
CA GLY A 526 -26.52 -42.80 0.81
C GLY A 526 -26.37 -42.02 -0.51
N ASN A 527 -27.50 -41.69 -1.13
CA ASN A 527 -27.55 -41.05 -2.45
C ASN A 527 -27.00 -39.60 -2.50
N VAL A 528 -26.64 -38.99 -1.36
CA VAL A 528 -25.98 -37.66 -1.32
C VAL A 528 -24.46 -37.78 -1.09
N ILE A 529 -23.99 -38.90 -0.53
CA ILE A 529 -22.59 -39.09 -0.14
C ILE A 529 -21.71 -39.42 -1.36
N ASP A 530 -22.23 -40.22 -2.30
CA ASP A 530 -21.49 -40.59 -3.53
C ASP A 530 -21.24 -39.41 -4.48
N LEU A 531 -21.97 -38.30 -4.32
CA LEU A 531 -21.84 -37.12 -5.19
C LEU A 531 -20.66 -36.19 -4.83
N LEU A 532 -19.99 -36.40 -3.69
CA LEU A 532 -19.08 -35.40 -3.09
C LEU A 532 -17.64 -35.86 -2.79
N GLY A 533 -17.30 -37.14 -2.94
CA GLY A 533 -15.90 -37.60 -3.05
C GLY A 533 -14.93 -37.14 -1.95
N LEU A 534 -15.31 -37.21 -0.67
CA LEU A 534 -14.47 -36.81 0.46
C LEU A 534 -13.67 -37.98 1.06
N PRO A 535 -12.43 -37.75 1.56
CA PRO A 535 -11.56 -38.81 2.09
C PRO A 535 -12.01 -39.39 3.44
N GLU A 536 -11.73 -40.69 3.64
CA GLU A 536 -12.26 -41.52 4.74
C GLU A 536 -11.99 -41.01 6.16
N CYS A 537 -10.94 -40.21 6.38
CA CYS A 537 -10.59 -39.72 7.72
C CYS A 537 -11.70 -38.88 8.38
N LEU A 538 -12.57 -38.22 7.62
CA LEU A 538 -13.68 -37.43 8.18
C LEU A 538 -14.86 -38.31 8.64
N LEU A 539 -15.03 -39.50 8.06
CA LEU A 539 -16.12 -40.44 8.36
C LEU A 539 -16.00 -41.09 9.75
N CYS A 540 -14.78 -41.22 10.28
CA CYS A 540 -14.56 -41.74 11.64
C CYS A 540 -15.04 -40.79 12.74
N ALA A 541 -14.87 -39.48 12.58
CA ALA A 541 -15.20 -38.50 13.62
C ALA A 541 -16.72 -38.40 13.91
N VAL A 542 -17.55 -38.61 12.89
CA VAL A 542 -19.02 -38.52 13.01
C VAL A 542 -19.63 -39.80 13.59
N ARG A 543 -18.97 -40.97 13.43
CA ARG A 543 -19.51 -42.27 13.86
C ARG A 543 -19.49 -42.52 15.38
N GLN A 544 -18.82 -41.71 16.20
CA GLN A 544 -18.61 -41.99 17.63
C GLN A 544 -19.36 -41.08 18.63
N SER A 545 -20.09 -40.05 18.21
CA SER A 545 -20.75 -39.14 19.17
C SER A 545 -22.18 -39.57 19.57
N THR A 546 -22.32 -40.44 20.56
CA THR A 546 -23.60 -40.70 21.24
C THR A 546 -23.93 -39.57 22.21
N MET A 547 -24.86 -38.68 21.83
CA MET A 547 -25.29 -37.54 22.67
C MET A 547 -26.79 -37.53 23.01
N SER A 548 -27.10 -37.11 24.24
CA SER A 548 -28.46 -37.14 24.80
C SER A 548 -29.40 -36.04 24.28
N ARG A 549 -30.71 -36.26 24.44
CA ARG A 549 -31.81 -35.49 23.80
C ARG A 549 -31.73 -33.97 23.97
N GLY A 550 -31.15 -33.45 25.05
CA GLY A 550 -31.03 -31.99 25.28
C GLY A 550 -30.11 -31.26 24.29
N LYS A 551 -29.05 -31.90 23.80
CA LYS A 551 -28.06 -31.25 22.91
C LYS A 551 -28.53 -31.14 21.45
N ARG A 552 -29.63 -31.80 21.06
CA ARG A 552 -30.16 -31.76 19.68
C ARG A 552 -30.50 -30.34 19.20
N ARG A 553 -31.04 -29.45 20.04
CA ARG A 553 -31.44 -28.08 19.62
C ARG A 553 -30.29 -27.13 19.28
N VAL A 554 -29.11 -27.31 19.91
CA VAL A 554 -27.93 -26.48 19.60
C VAL A 554 -27.20 -27.05 18.38
N VAL A 555 -27.06 -28.38 18.30
CA VAL A 555 -26.48 -29.07 17.14
C VAL A 555 -27.33 -28.83 15.88
N SER A 556 -28.66 -28.82 15.97
CA SER A 556 -29.57 -28.55 14.85
C SER A 556 -29.59 -27.09 14.37
N VAL A 557 -28.84 -26.19 14.99
CA VAL A 557 -28.64 -24.81 14.51
C VAL A 557 -27.16 -24.59 14.20
N ALA A 558 -26.25 -25.00 15.07
CA ALA A 558 -24.82 -24.82 14.91
C ALA A 558 -24.22 -25.69 13.79
N VAL A 559 -24.67 -26.95 13.59
CA VAL A 559 -24.17 -27.78 12.48
C VAL A 559 -24.69 -27.32 11.14
N PRO A 560 -25.98 -27.00 10.91
CA PRO A 560 -26.38 -26.36 9.66
C PRO A 560 -25.85 -24.93 9.52
N ALA A 561 -25.55 -24.18 10.59
CA ALA A 561 -24.86 -22.89 10.47
C ALA A 561 -23.36 -23.03 10.17
N LEU A 562 -22.69 -24.10 10.62
CA LEU A 562 -21.31 -24.43 10.27
C LEU A 562 -21.21 -25.08 8.90
N LEU A 563 -22.15 -25.94 8.50
CA LEU A 563 -22.27 -26.43 7.13
C LEU A 563 -22.70 -25.31 6.19
N LEU A 564 -23.59 -24.40 6.58
CA LEU A 564 -23.85 -23.20 5.81
C LEU A 564 -22.60 -22.34 5.78
N ALA A 565 -21.88 -22.10 6.87
CA ALA A 565 -20.63 -21.34 6.84
C ALA A 565 -19.49 -22.03 6.07
N LEU A 566 -19.46 -23.37 6.00
CA LEU A 566 -18.46 -24.16 5.27
C LEU A 566 -18.84 -24.30 3.80
N ILE A 567 -20.11 -24.51 3.47
CA ILE A 567 -20.64 -24.46 2.10
C ILE A 567 -20.59 -23.02 1.60
N THR A 568 -20.86 -22.02 2.42
CA THR A 568 -20.61 -20.61 2.12
C THR A 568 -19.12 -20.37 2.01
N CYS A 569 -18.22 -20.94 2.84
CA CYS A 569 -16.77 -20.80 2.62
C CYS A 569 -16.26 -21.60 1.40
N ILE A 570 -16.87 -22.70 0.99
CA ILE A 570 -16.49 -23.50 -0.19
C ILE A 570 -17.10 -22.89 -1.45
N TYR A 571 -18.31 -22.36 -1.38
CA TYR A 571 -18.94 -21.58 -2.42
C TYR A 571 -18.23 -20.23 -2.56
N PHE A 572 -17.95 -19.50 -1.48
CA PHE A 572 -17.08 -18.32 -1.48
C PHE A 572 -15.60 -18.64 -1.66
N THR A 573 -15.09 -19.88 -1.62
CA THR A 573 -13.70 -20.19 -2.05
C THR A 573 -13.61 -20.79 -3.44
N ARG A 574 -14.69 -21.36 -4.01
CA ARG A 574 -14.80 -21.61 -5.46
C ARG A 574 -15.22 -20.36 -6.21
N ASP A 575 -16.03 -19.51 -5.59
CA ASP A 575 -16.36 -18.16 -6.04
C ASP A 575 -15.20 -17.22 -5.70
N LEU A 576 -14.47 -17.30 -4.57
CA LEU A 576 -13.16 -16.62 -4.49
C LEU A 576 -12.17 -17.23 -5.44
N HIS A 577 -12.15 -18.52 -5.78
CA HIS A 577 -11.16 -19.04 -6.74
C HIS A 577 -11.47 -18.54 -8.15
N LYS A 578 -12.74 -18.66 -8.58
CA LYS A 578 -13.23 -17.98 -9.80
C LYS A 578 -13.00 -16.47 -9.74
N GLN A 579 -13.19 -15.82 -8.59
CA GLN A 579 -12.89 -14.40 -8.32
C GLN A 579 -11.47 -14.16 -7.77
N THR A 580 -10.49 -15.06 -7.92
CA THR A 580 -9.06 -14.75 -7.69
C THR A 580 -8.33 -15.01 -8.96
N THR A 581 -8.64 -16.08 -9.68
CA THR A 581 -8.45 -16.12 -11.13
C THR A 581 -9.07 -14.86 -11.77
N SER A 582 -10.29 -14.44 -11.36
CA SER A 582 -10.85 -13.16 -11.81
C SER A 582 -10.52 -11.91 -10.97
N LEU A 583 -10.11 -11.91 -9.69
CA LEU A 583 -9.57 -10.66 -9.07
C LEU A 583 -8.16 -10.34 -9.59
N PHE A 584 -7.35 -11.34 -9.92
CA PHE A 584 -6.07 -11.11 -10.60
C PHE A 584 -6.27 -10.71 -12.08
N GLN A 585 -7.48 -10.86 -12.64
CA GLN A 585 -7.86 -10.30 -13.95
C GLN A 585 -8.73 -9.02 -13.86
N HIS A 586 -9.37 -8.72 -12.72
CA HIS A 586 -10.24 -7.55 -12.50
C HIS A 586 -9.65 -6.56 -11.49
N THR A 587 -8.49 -6.00 -11.83
CA THR A 587 -8.35 -4.54 -11.80
C THR A 587 -8.67 -3.97 -13.18
N GLY A 588 -9.90 -4.23 -13.61
CA GLY A 588 -10.44 -3.83 -14.89
C GLY A 588 -11.95 -3.90 -14.82
N SER A 589 -12.60 -2.75 -14.94
CA SER A 589 -14.02 -2.64 -15.23
C SER A 589 -14.34 -3.34 -16.56
N ASP A 590 -15.40 -4.13 -16.57
CA ASP A 590 -16.19 -4.45 -17.77
C ASP A 590 -17.57 -4.97 -17.31
N PRO A 591 -18.65 -4.87 -18.12
CA PRO A 591 -18.69 -4.45 -19.51
C PRO A 591 -19.15 -3.00 -19.68
N ASP A 592 -18.24 -2.18 -20.19
CA ASP A 592 -18.55 -1.30 -21.32
C ASP A 592 -17.22 -1.09 -22.02
N ARG A 593 -17.04 -1.78 -23.15
CA ARG A 593 -15.85 -1.64 -24.02
C ARG A 593 -15.52 -0.16 -24.27
N ASP A 594 -16.56 0.66 -24.33
CA ASP A 594 -16.50 2.08 -24.67
C ASP A 594 -15.91 2.99 -23.58
N ASP A 595 -15.71 2.56 -22.32
CA ASP A 595 -14.99 3.41 -21.33
C ASP A 595 -13.45 3.35 -21.53
N CYS A 596 -12.96 2.36 -22.28
CA CYS A 596 -11.58 2.30 -22.78
C CYS A 596 -11.34 3.09 -24.08
N PHE A 597 -12.40 3.47 -24.80
CA PHE A 597 -12.30 4.26 -26.03
C PHE A 597 -12.77 5.71 -25.76
N ALA A 598 -12.22 6.68 -26.49
CA ALA A 598 -12.81 8.02 -26.46
C ALA A 598 -14.11 8.06 -27.28
N GLU A 599 -14.93 9.08 -27.03
CA GLU A 599 -16.12 9.33 -27.84
C GLU A 599 -15.70 9.50 -29.31
N GLN A 600 -16.44 8.90 -30.24
CA GLN A 600 -16.11 8.99 -31.66
C GLN A 600 -16.07 10.44 -32.14
N VAL A 601 -15.09 10.74 -32.99
CA VAL A 601 -15.02 12.01 -33.72
C VAL A 601 -16.24 12.16 -34.63
N SER A 602 -16.80 13.37 -34.70
CA SER A 602 -18.06 13.65 -35.42
C SER A 602 -17.86 14.24 -36.81
N TRP A 603 -16.62 14.29 -37.30
CA TRP A 603 -16.23 14.81 -38.60
C TRP A 603 -15.62 13.71 -39.49
N ASP A 604 -15.75 13.87 -40.80
CA ASP A 604 -15.18 12.96 -41.80
C ASP A 604 -13.66 13.17 -41.94
N TYR A 605 -12.88 12.21 -41.42
CA TYR A 605 -11.42 12.19 -41.53
C TYR A 605 -10.90 11.36 -42.71
N SER A 606 -11.75 10.66 -43.47
CA SER A 606 -11.33 9.78 -44.58
C SER A 606 -10.63 10.55 -45.72
N LYS A 607 -10.94 11.85 -45.84
CA LYS A 607 -10.30 12.75 -46.81
C LYS A 607 -8.92 13.18 -46.38
N THR A 608 -8.64 13.27 -45.08
CA THR A 608 -7.38 13.79 -44.52
C THR A 608 -6.42 12.70 -44.06
N HIS A 609 -6.92 11.52 -43.66
CA HIS A 609 -6.11 10.41 -43.14
C HIS A 609 -6.32 9.13 -43.95
N HIS A 610 -5.42 8.16 -43.77
CA HIS A 610 -5.58 6.78 -44.22
C HIS A 610 -5.88 5.88 -43.02
N GLU A 611 -7.08 5.29 -42.95
CA GLU A 611 -7.52 4.53 -41.78
C GLU A 611 -7.03 3.07 -41.78
N ILE A 612 -6.48 2.63 -40.65
CA ILE A 612 -5.99 1.26 -40.43
C ILE A 612 -6.82 0.55 -39.34
N PHE A 613 -7.05 -0.74 -39.56
CA PHE A 613 -8.01 -1.56 -38.82
C PHE A 613 -7.33 -2.80 -38.23
N SER A 614 -7.67 -3.16 -36.98
CA SER A 614 -7.16 -4.37 -36.34
C SER A 614 -7.61 -5.62 -37.10
N VAL A 615 -6.69 -6.59 -37.25
CA VAL A 615 -7.00 -7.91 -37.80
C VAL A 615 -7.50 -8.90 -36.74
N SER A 616 -7.26 -8.65 -35.44
CA SER A 616 -7.69 -9.53 -34.35
C SER A 616 -8.96 -9.11 -33.62
N THR A 617 -9.26 -7.80 -33.50
CA THR A 617 -10.43 -7.35 -32.73
C THR A 617 -11.72 -7.42 -33.55
N LYS A 618 -12.80 -7.91 -32.91
CA LYS A 618 -14.11 -8.10 -33.55
C LYS A 618 -14.74 -6.81 -34.10
N ASP A 619 -14.44 -5.69 -33.45
CA ASP A 619 -14.88 -4.33 -33.79
C ASP A 619 -13.80 -3.54 -34.55
N LYS A 620 -12.71 -4.20 -34.99
CA LYS A 620 -11.59 -3.62 -35.74
C LYS A 620 -10.84 -2.46 -35.08
N ARG A 621 -11.22 -2.07 -33.86
CA ARG A 621 -10.55 -1.03 -33.06
C ARG A 621 -9.22 -1.53 -32.53
N TYR A 622 -8.34 -0.61 -32.12
CA TYR A 622 -7.18 -0.96 -31.32
C TYR A 622 -7.56 -1.68 -30.00
N PHE A 623 -6.62 -2.41 -29.41
CA PHE A 623 -6.77 -3.06 -28.10
C PHE A 623 -5.99 -2.32 -27.00
N PRO A 624 -6.47 -2.29 -25.75
CA PRO A 624 -5.72 -1.75 -24.62
C PRO A 624 -4.64 -2.75 -24.14
N ILE A 625 -3.57 -2.21 -23.54
CA ILE A 625 -2.49 -2.99 -22.93
C ILE A 625 -2.54 -2.80 -21.40
N LYS A 626 -2.35 -3.88 -20.61
CA LYS A 626 -2.38 -3.81 -19.14
C LYS A 626 -1.17 -4.48 -18.46
N PHE A 627 -0.48 -3.71 -17.62
CA PHE A 627 0.63 -4.15 -16.77
C PHE A 627 0.15 -4.54 -15.36
N GLY A 628 -0.87 -5.41 -15.30
CA GLY A 628 -1.49 -5.83 -14.05
C GLY A 628 -2.04 -4.66 -13.24
N HIS A 629 -1.39 -4.36 -12.10
CA HIS A 629 -1.77 -3.27 -11.19
C HIS A 629 -0.94 -2.00 -11.34
N LEU A 630 0.04 -1.98 -12.26
CA LEU A 630 0.87 -0.82 -12.55
C LEU A 630 0.29 -0.04 -13.74
N GLU A 631 0.28 1.29 -13.63
CA GLU A 631 0.05 2.14 -14.79
C GLU A 631 1.36 2.29 -15.59
N ALA A 632 1.23 2.47 -16.90
CA ALA A 632 2.35 2.62 -17.81
C ALA A 632 2.06 3.65 -18.91
N ILE A 633 3.10 4.09 -19.60
CA ILE A 633 3.05 4.88 -20.85
C ILE A 633 4.09 4.33 -21.83
N ASN A 634 4.02 4.76 -23.09
CA ASN A 634 5.02 4.48 -24.12
C ASN A 634 5.36 2.97 -24.28
N PRO A 635 4.36 2.15 -24.67
CA PRO A 635 4.50 0.70 -24.69
C PRO A 635 5.28 0.20 -25.90
N ASN A 636 5.81 -1.00 -25.75
CA ASN A 636 6.45 -1.81 -26.78
C ASN A 636 5.84 -3.21 -26.73
N ILE A 637 5.69 -3.85 -27.90
CA ILE A 637 5.25 -5.25 -28.02
C ILE A 637 6.27 -5.96 -28.92
N ILE A 638 6.83 -7.09 -28.46
CA ILE A 638 7.67 -7.97 -29.29
C ILE A 638 7.23 -9.45 -29.14
N PRO A 639 7.37 -10.30 -30.18
CA PRO A 639 7.13 -11.74 -30.06
C PRO A 639 7.99 -12.38 -28.96
N HIS A 640 7.37 -13.26 -28.17
CA HIS A 640 8.04 -14.01 -27.11
C HIS A 640 8.91 -15.14 -27.72
N PRO A 641 10.18 -15.32 -27.31
CA PRO A 641 11.13 -16.21 -28.01
C PRO A 641 10.74 -17.70 -28.03
N PHE A 642 10.00 -18.19 -27.03
CA PHE A 642 9.66 -19.62 -26.91
C PHE A 642 8.16 -19.94 -27.09
N LEU A 643 7.27 -19.17 -26.46
CA LEU A 643 5.83 -19.40 -26.42
C LEU A 643 5.10 -18.82 -27.66
N GLU A 644 4.17 -19.59 -28.21
CA GLU A 644 3.24 -19.15 -29.27
C GLU A 644 2.06 -18.39 -28.64
N ASP A 645 1.44 -17.46 -29.38
CA ASP A 645 0.38 -16.57 -28.89
C ASP A 645 0.73 -15.79 -27.61
N HIS A 646 2.02 -15.54 -27.40
CA HIS A 646 2.57 -14.76 -26.31
C HIS A 646 3.53 -13.70 -26.83
N TRP A 647 3.53 -12.55 -26.17
CA TRP A 647 4.39 -11.41 -26.48
C TRP A 647 5.06 -10.93 -25.20
N ILE A 648 6.23 -10.31 -25.34
CA ILE A 648 6.84 -9.56 -24.25
C ILE A 648 6.43 -8.11 -24.45
N ILE A 649 5.78 -7.53 -23.43
CA ILE A 649 5.41 -6.12 -23.42
C ILE A 649 6.33 -5.36 -22.47
N VAL A 650 6.81 -4.20 -22.92
CA VAL A 650 7.74 -3.33 -22.18
C VAL A 650 7.23 -1.91 -22.22
N ALA A 651 7.16 -1.22 -21.08
CA ALA A 651 6.66 0.15 -21.03
C ALA A 651 7.25 0.95 -19.86
N GLN A 652 7.30 2.27 -20.04
CA GLN A 652 7.72 3.22 -19.01
C GLN A 652 6.69 3.21 -17.88
N GLN A 653 7.13 2.92 -16.65
CA GLN A 653 6.26 2.92 -15.48
C GLN A 653 5.71 4.32 -15.23
N ARG A 654 4.38 4.42 -15.13
CA ARG A 654 3.65 5.65 -14.85
C ARG A 654 3.25 5.67 -13.38
N ILE A 655 3.30 6.86 -12.77
CA ILE A 655 2.90 7.14 -11.38
C ILE A 655 3.77 6.43 -10.32
N SER A 656 4.71 7.18 -9.75
CA SER A 656 5.03 7.01 -8.33
C SER A 656 3.94 7.67 -7.49
N SER A 657 3.55 7.04 -6.38
CA SER A 657 2.67 7.66 -5.37
C SER A 657 3.34 8.81 -4.61
N VAL A 658 4.63 9.06 -4.86
CA VAL A 658 5.43 10.16 -4.32
C VAL A 658 5.38 11.36 -5.28
N PRO A 659 4.87 12.53 -4.84
CA PRO A 659 4.92 13.77 -5.64
C PRO A 659 6.35 14.14 -6.03
N PHE A 660 6.54 14.64 -7.25
CA PHE A 660 7.85 15.03 -7.79
C PHE A 660 8.91 13.92 -7.76
N THR A 661 8.51 12.68 -8.04
CA THR A 661 9.45 11.57 -8.23
C THR A 661 10.52 11.93 -9.26
N ILE A 662 11.78 11.68 -8.90
CA ILE A 662 12.94 11.75 -9.79
C ILE A 662 13.31 10.37 -10.36
N TRP A 663 12.60 9.33 -9.91
CA TRP A 663 12.82 7.95 -10.31
C TRP A 663 11.98 7.61 -11.54
N SER A 664 12.63 7.00 -12.52
CA SER A 664 12.07 6.51 -13.78
C SER A 664 12.49 5.06 -13.99
N ALA A 665 11.57 4.22 -14.50
CA ALA A 665 11.78 2.79 -14.62
C ALA A 665 10.99 2.23 -15.80
N GLU A 666 11.61 1.37 -16.59
CA GLU A 666 10.93 0.51 -17.55
C GLU A 666 10.42 -0.75 -16.83
N ILE A 667 9.21 -1.20 -17.16
CA ILE A 667 8.63 -2.45 -16.66
C ILE A 667 8.31 -3.41 -17.81
N SER A 668 8.47 -4.70 -17.57
CA SER A 668 8.32 -5.75 -18.57
C SER A 668 7.60 -6.98 -18.01
N CYS A 669 6.85 -7.69 -18.87
CA CYS A 669 6.23 -8.98 -18.55
C CYS A 669 5.97 -9.80 -19.83
N PRO A 670 5.83 -11.13 -19.71
CA PRO A 670 5.13 -11.93 -20.72
C PRO A 670 3.62 -11.60 -20.66
N ALA A 671 2.97 -11.52 -21.83
CA ALA A 671 1.58 -11.14 -21.99
C ALA A 671 0.89 -11.95 -23.10
N THR A 672 -0.43 -12.09 -22.99
CA THR A 672 -1.29 -12.71 -24.01
C THR A 672 -2.64 -12.00 -24.08
N PHE A 673 -3.43 -12.30 -25.11
CA PHE A 673 -4.77 -11.72 -25.29
C PHE A 673 -5.80 -12.41 -24.41
N ILE A 674 -6.47 -11.64 -23.56
CA ILE A 674 -7.56 -12.09 -22.70
C ILE A 674 -8.72 -11.11 -22.89
N ASP A 675 -9.86 -11.62 -23.37
CA ASP A 675 -11.08 -10.84 -23.68
C ASP A 675 -10.89 -9.64 -24.64
N GLY A 676 -9.83 -9.67 -25.45
CA GLY A 676 -9.47 -8.58 -26.37
C GLY A 676 -8.58 -7.50 -25.76
N VAL A 677 -7.99 -7.76 -24.58
CA VAL A 677 -6.99 -6.94 -23.91
C VAL A 677 -5.65 -7.69 -23.93
N LEU A 678 -4.56 -7.03 -24.31
CA LEU A 678 -3.21 -7.60 -24.18
C LEU A 678 -2.72 -7.35 -22.75
N GLN A 679 -2.58 -8.39 -21.93
CA GLN A 679 -2.24 -8.21 -20.51
C GLN A 679 -1.21 -9.21 -20.01
N CYS A 680 -0.42 -8.78 -19.02
CA CYS A 680 0.59 -9.63 -18.40
C CYS A 680 -0.02 -10.95 -17.87
N THR A 681 0.64 -12.08 -18.15
CA THR A 681 0.33 -13.37 -17.52
C THR A 681 0.96 -13.50 -16.13
N GLU A 682 2.00 -12.72 -15.85
CA GLU A 682 2.76 -12.70 -14.60
C GLU A 682 2.92 -11.27 -14.06
N PRO A 683 3.23 -11.05 -12.76
CA PRO A 683 3.47 -9.71 -12.24
C PRO A 683 4.62 -9.00 -12.97
N PRO A 684 4.43 -7.76 -13.47
CA PRO A 684 5.47 -7.06 -14.22
C PRO A 684 6.67 -6.74 -13.34
N MET A 685 7.86 -6.91 -13.92
CA MET A 685 9.15 -6.66 -13.27
C MET A 685 9.80 -5.39 -13.84
N THR A 686 10.53 -4.66 -13.01
CA THR A 686 11.39 -3.56 -13.48
C THR A 686 12.54 -4.12 -14.31
N VAL A 687 12.76 -3.58 -15.51
CA VAL A 687 13.91 -3.91 -16.35
C VAL A 687 15.18 -3.39 -15.66
N PRO A 688 16.21 -4.23 -15.40
CA PRO A 688 17.39 -3.90 -14.59
C PRO A 688 18.41 -3.03 -15.34
N ILE A 689 17.98 -1.87 -15.83
CA ILE A 689 18.84 -0.85 -16.43
C ILE A 689 19.51 -0.04 -15.31
N ALA A 690 20.84 0.09 -15.37
CA ALA A 690 21.60 0.90 -14.43
C ALA A 690 21.39 2.40 -14.69
N ALA A 691 21.20 3.19 -13.63
CA ALA A 691 21.13 4.64 -13.73
C ALA A 691 22.51 5.24 -14.08
N THR A 692 22.54 6.16 -15.03
CA THR A 692 23.73 6.93 -15.42
C THR A 692 23.68 8.35 -14.84
N PHE A 693 24.84 9.03 -14.80
CA PHE A 693 24.96 10.37 -14.21
C PHE A 693 25.86 11.27 -15.05
N SER A 694 25.47 12.53 -15.24
CA SER A 694 26.18 13.54 -16.01
C SER A 694 26.45 14.80 -15.19
N ASN A 695 27.60 15.43 -15.44
CA ASN A 695 27.93 16.77 -14.95
C ASN A 695 27.62 17.87 -15.98
N ASN A 696 27.19 17.51 -17.19
CA ASN A 696 26.96 18.44 -18.30
C ASN A 696 25.56 19.10 -18.25
N CYS A 697 24.67 18.62 -17.36
CA CYS A 697 23.32 19.14 -17.14
C CYS A 697 23.30 20.46 -16.35
N THR A 698 23.76 21.55 -16.97
CA THR A 698 23.81 22.89 -16.37
C THR A 698 22.54 23.71 -16.60
N GLU A 699 22.41 24.81 -15.86
CA GLU A 699 21.37 25.84 -16.07
C GLU A 699 19.93 25.25 -16.06
N ASN A 700 19.17 25.52 -17.13
CA ASN A 700 17.77 25.10 -17.32
C ASN A 700 17.60 23.57 -17.47
N LEU A 701 18.70 22.81 -17.63
CA LEU A 701 18.68 21.34 -17.72
C LEU A 701 19.06 20.65 -16.41
N SER A 702 19.30 21.40 -15.33
CA SER A 702 19.63 20.88 -14.00
C SER A 702 18.57 19.97 -13.35
N PHE A 703 17.37 19.87 -13.95
CA PHE A 703 16.37 18.87 -13.55
C PHE A 703 16.77 17.45 -14.01
N PHE A 704 17.36 17.29 -15.21
CA PHE A 704 17.84 16.00 -15.70
C PHE A 704 18.94 15.42 -14.80
N GLN A 705 19.79 16.27 -14.22
CA GLN A 705 20.84 15.85 -13.27
C GLN A 705 20.27 15.11 -12.04
N LYS A 706 19.01 15.41 -11.68
CA LYS A 706 18.30 14.72 -10.58
C LYS A 706 17.61 13.45 -11.03
N SER A 707 17.36 13.26 -12.33
CA SER A 707 16.63 12.12 -12.86
C SER A 707 17.44 10.83 -12.71
N VAL A 708 16.77 9.75 -12.31
CA VAL A 708 17.37 8.44 -12.02
C VAL A 708 16.66 7.38 -12.85
N GLY A 709 17.42 6.68 -13.69
CA GLY A 709 16.94 5.54 -14.48
C GLY A 709 16.77 5.82 -15.98
N PRO A 710 16.27 4.84 -16.74
CA PRO A 710 15.92 4.99 -18.16
C PRO A 710 14.66 5.84 -18.35
N HIS A 711 14.50 6.40 -19.54
CA HIS A 711 13.29 7.07 -20.00
C HIS A 711 12.90 6.63 -21.40
N ASP A 712 11.59 6.46 -21.62
CA ASP A 712 10.94 6.32 -22.92
C ASP A 712 11.56 5.24 -23.81
N ALA A 713 11.77 4.04 -23.25
CA ALA A 713 12.46 2.99 -23.98
C ALA A 713 11.69 2.49 -25.22
N ARG A 714 12.48 2.02 -26.19
CA ARG A 714 12.06 1.47 -27.48
C ARG A 714 12.64 0.07 -27.58
N VAL A 715 11.78 -0.93 -27.75
CA VAL A 715 12.18 -2.34 -27.82
C VAL A 715 11.71 -2.94 -29.12
N GLY A 716 12.64 -3.51 -29.87
CA GLY A 716 12.36 -4.15 -31.16
C GLY A 716 13.51 -5.01 -31.64
N TYR A 717 13.24 -5.84 -32.65
CA TYR A 717 14.23 -6.75 -33.23
C TYR A 717 15.09 -6.06 -34.29
N GLY A 718 16.41 -6.14 -34.13
CA GLY A 718 17.35 -6.03 -35.25
C GLY A 718 17.65 -7.41 -35.85
N PRO A 719 18.52 -7.51 -36.87
CA PRO A 719 18.85 -8.78 -37.53
C PRO A 719 19.42 -9.85 -36.58
N ASN A 720 20.23 -9.42 -35.61
CA ASN A 720 21.02 -10.29 -34.73
C ASN A 720 20.38 -10.54 -33.34
N GLY A 721 19.21 -9.94 -33.04
CA GLY A 721 18.56 -10.04 -31.74
C GLY A 721 17.66 -8.84 -31.40
N PRO A 722 16.94 -8.88 -30.27
CA PRO A 722 16.16 -7.76 -29.76
C PRO A 722 17.08 -6.75 -29.06
N TYR A 723 16.82 -5.46 -29.31
CA TYR A 723 17.54 -4.35 -28.68
C TYR A 723 16.57 -3.46 -27.92
N ILE A 724 17.04 -2.92 -26.80
CA ILE A 724 16.41 -1.80 -26.11
C ILE A 724 17.21 -0.52 -26.40
N ILE A 725 16.53 0.56 -26.75
CA ILE A 725 17.09 1.90 -26.88
C ILE A 725 16.35 2.79 -25.86
N TYR A 726 17.07 3.57 -25.06
CA TYR A 726 16.46 4.37 -23.99
C TYR A 726 17.22 5.67 -23.74
N GLY A 727 16.50 6.68 -23.24
CA GLY A 727 17.11 7.92 -22.77
C GLY A 727 17.72 7.78 -21.38
N SER A 728 18.93 8.30 -21.16
CA SER A 728 19.48 8.49 -19.81
C SER A 728 20.53 9.61 -19.79
N GLN A 729 21.11 9.90 -18.63
CA GLN A 729 22.15 10.95 -18.53
C GLN A 729 23.37 10.58 -19.39
N SER A 730 23.95 11.58 -20.07
CA SER A 730 24.97 11.39 -21.11
C SER A 730 26.37 11.74 -20.61
N SER A 731 27.41 11.03 -21.09
CA SER A 731 28.80 11.42 -20.85
C SER A 731 29.27 12.54 -21.78
N PHE A 732 28.73 12.62 -23.00
CA PHE A 732 29.07 13.60 -24.03
C PHE A 732 28.25 14.90 -23.95
N THR A 733 26.97 14.78 -23.59
CA THR A 733 25.98 15.88 -23.49
C THR A 733 25.32 15.83 -22.10
N CYS A 734 24.20 16.51 -21.85
CA CYS A 734 23.45 16.33 -20.59
C CYS A 734 22.66 15.01 -20.57
N PHE A 735 21.95 14.71 -21.66
CA PHE A 735 21.04 13.58 -21.75
C PHE A 735 21.15 12.98 -23.15
N GLY A 736 21.21 11.65 -23.25
CA GLY A 736 21.57 10.94 -24.48
C GLY A 736 20.84 9.62 -24.64
N GLN A 737 21.02 9.00 -25.81
CA GLN A 737 20.47 7.69 -26.11
C GLN A 737 21.47 6.58 -25.80
N TRP A 738 20.97 5.51 -25.21
CA TRP A 738 21.71 4.32 -24.83
C TRP A 738 21.07 3.11 -25.50
N VAL A 739 21.89 2.16 -25.94
CA VAL A 739 21.45 0.87 -26.48
C VAL A 739 21.98 -0.28 -25.63
N GLN A 740 21.19 -1.34 -25.51
CA GLN A 740 21.64 -2.64 -24.98
C GLN A 740 20.90 -3.78 -25.68
N ASP A 741 21.56 -4.93 -25.83
CA ASP A 741 20.90 -6.18 -26.20
C ASP A 741 19.87 -6.56 -25.12
N PHE A 742 18.60 -6.67 -25.49
CA PHE A 742 17.50 -6.83 -24.52
C PHE A 742 17.60 -8.17 -23.77
N ARG A 743 18.25 -9.18 -24.37
CA ARG A 743 18.51 -10.50 -23.77
C ARG A 743 19.44 -10.45 -22.55
N MET A 744 20.16 -9.33 -22.36
CA MET A 744 21.03 -9.10 -21.20
C MET A 744 20.27 -8.59 -19.96
N ILE A 745 19.02 -8.14 -20.12
CA ILE A 745 18.22 -7.48 -19.08
C ILE A 745 16.78 -8.02 -18.99
N TYR A 746 16.44 -9.03 -19.78
CA TYR A 746 15.21 -9.81 -19.69
C TYR A 746 15.58 -11.29 -19.65
N ASP A 747 14.78 -12.13 -18.98
CA ASP A 747 15.05 -13.57 -18.95
C ASP A 747 14.74 -14.19 -20.31
N TRP A 748 15.80 -14.42 -21.09
CA TRP A 748 15.76 -14.86 -22.48
C TRP A 748 16.28 -16.29 -22.68
N GLY A 749 16.68 -16.98 -21.61
CA GLY A 749 17.41 -18.24 -21.71
C GLY A 749 18.82 -18.07 -22.32
N TYR A 750 19.34 -19.14 -22.92
CA TYR A 750 20.68 -19.15 -23.54
C TYR A 750 20.61 -18.82 -25.03
N ASP A 751 21.29 -17.75 -25.44
CA ASP A 751 21.39 -17.31 -26.84
C ASP A 751 22.77 -16.65 -27.10
N SER A 752 23.21 -16.62 -28.36
CA SER A 752 24.47 -16.00 -28.76
C SER A 752 24.32 -14.48 -28.88
N ILE A 753 24.94 -13.74 -27.97
CA ILE A 753 24.89 -12.27 -27.88
C ILE A 753 26.15 -11.68 -28.50
N VAL A 754 25.98 -10.91 -29.58
CA VAL A 754 27.08 -10.47 -30.47
C VAL A 754 27.41 -8.97 -30.31
N GLN A 755 26.40 -8.11 -30.19
CA GLN A 755 26.53 -6.64 -30.13
C GLN A 755 25.86 -6.09 -28.87
N PHE A 756 26.28 -4.89 -28.41
CA PHE A 756 25.65 -4.15 -27.29
C PHE A 756 25.37 -4.98 -26.01
N ARG A 757 26.28 -5.91 -25.67
CA ARG A 757 26.16 -6.79 -24.49
C ARG A 757 26.13 -6.04 -23.15
N ARG A 758 26.64 -4.80 -23.13
CA ARG A 758 26.59 -3.88 -22.00
C ARG A 758 25.83 -2.62 -22.44
N PRO A 759 25.31 -1.81 -21.50
CA PRO A 759 24.84 -0.46 -21.83
C PRO A 759 25.91 0.29 -22.62
N THR A 760 25.57 0.70 -23.83
CA THR A 760 26.42 1.46 -24.74
C THR A 760 25.74 2.79 -25.04
N GLU A 761 26.42 3.90 -24.74
CA GLU A 761 25.95 5.22 -25.13
C GLU A 761 26.14 5.40 -26.64
N LEU A 762 25.13 5.94 -27.32
CA LEU A 762 25.21 6.23 -28.76
C LEU A 762 25.73 7.65 -28.96
N GLU A 763 26.82 7.79 -29.72
CA GLU A 763 27.35 9.08 -30.15
C GLU A 763 26.60 9.59 -31.41
N ARG A 764 26.68 10.90 -31.68
CA ARG A 764 26.33 11.50 -32.98
C ARG A 764 27.50 12.34 -33.51
N PRO A 765 27.62 12.55 -34.84
CA PRO A 765 28.52 13.54 -35.38
C PRO A 765 28.14 14.97 -34.93
N PRO A 766 29.10 15.90 -34.86
CA PRO A 766 28.80 17.31 -34.62
C PRO A 766 27.84 17.89 -35.67
N PRO A 767 26.95 18.83 -35.29
CA PRO A 767 26.84 19.47 -33.98
C PRO A 767 26.10 18.62 -32.93
N LEU A 768 26.59 18.67 -31.69
CA LEU A 768 25.92 18.08 -30.53
C LEU A 768 24.84 19.04 -29.99
N GLN A 769 23.64 18.53 -29.71
CA GLN A 769 22.61 19.22 -28.93
C GLN A 769 22.83 18.95 -27.43
N LYS A 770 22.25 19.78 -26.55
CA LYS A 770 22.39 19.56 -25.09
C LYS A 770 21.60 18.32 -24.61
N VAL A 771 20.52 17.96 -25.31
CA VAL A 771 19.62 16.83 -24.98
C VAL A 771 19.39 16.03 -26.26
N GLU A 772 20.05 14.88 -26.34
CA GLU A 772 19.91 13.93 -27.43
C GLU A 772 18.88 12.85 -27.06
N LYS A 773 17.82 12.79 -27.85
CA LYS A 773 16.69 11.87 -27.68
C LYS A 773 16.02 11.64 -29.02
N ASN A 774 14.96 10.83 -29.05
CA ASN A 774 14.11 10.66 -30.22
C ASN A 774 14.82 9.99 -31.43
N TRP A 775 15.94 9.30 -31.21
CA TRP A 775 16.66 8.55 -32.24
C TRP A 775 16.06 7.16 -32.43
N PHE A 776 16.35 6.53 -33.56
CA PHE A 776 16.11 5.10 -33.77
C PHE A 776 17.29 4.45 -34.48
N LEU A 777 17.47 3.14 -34.28
CA LEU A 777 18.44 2.33 -35.01
C LEU A 777 17.80 1.68 -36.23
N PHE A 778 18.62 1.47 -37.27
CA PHE A 778 18.30 0.70 -38.46
C PHE A 778 19.52 -0.12 -38.92
N TRP A 779 19.30 -1.07 -39.82
CA TRP A 779 20.34 -1.99 -40.30
C TRP A 779 20.33 -2.10 -41.82
N ASP A 780 21.51 -2.25 -42.41
CA ASP A 780 21.67 -2.57 -43.84
C ASP A 780 21.54 -4.09 -44.12
N LEU A 781 21.63 -4.48 -45.39
CA LEU A 781 21.59 -5.89 -45.84
C LEU A 781 22.71 -6.77 -45.25
N HIS A 782 23.80 -6.17 -44.78
CA HIS A 782 24.91 -6.88 -44.15
C HIS A 782 24.80 -6.93 -42.62
N GLY A 783 23.73 -6.34 -42.05
CA GLY A 783 23.51 -6.26 -40.61
C GLY A 783 24.39 -5.23 -39.90
N ASN A 784 25.03 -4.30 -40.61
CA ASN A 784 25.70 -3.15 -39.99
C ASN A 784 24.64 -2.25 -39.33
N THR A 785 24.97 -1.68 -38.17
CA THR A 785 24.05 -0.82 -37.41
C THR A 785 24.25 0.66 -37.78
N TYR A 786 23.15 1.39 -37.89
CA TYR A 786 23.12 2.83 -38.13
C TYR A 786 22.12 3.50 -37.19
N ALA A 787 22.35 4.77 -36.85
CA ALA A 787 21.43 5.60 -36.10
C ALA A 787 20.88 6.73 -37.00
N HIS A 788 19.58 7.00 -36.88
CA HIS A 788 18.92 8.14 -37.51
C HIS A 788 18.62 9.20 -36.43
N TYR A 789 19.27 10.36 -36.52
CA TYR A 789 19.26 11.38 -35.47
C TYR A 789 18.14 12.40 -35.66
N ASP A 790 18.08 12.97 -36.86
CA ASP A 790 17.18 14.07 -37.22
C ASP A 790 16.43 13.73 -38.51
N MET A 791 15.14 14.10 -38.58
CA MET A 791 14.28 13.88 -39.76
C MET A 791 13.95 15.17 -40.51
N HIS A 792 14.01 16.33 -39.84
CA HIS A 792 13.63 17.64 -40.38
C HIS A 792 14.50 18.72 -39.70
N PRO A 793 14.97 19.77 -40.41
CA PRO A 793 14.66 20.17 -41.79
C PRO A 793 15.38 19.37 -42.88
N GLY A 794 16.28 18.48 -42.49
CA GLY A 794 16.90 17.46 -43.35
C GLY A 794 17.18 16.21 -42.51
N ARG A 795 17.44 15.10 -43.19
CA ARG A 795 17.85 13.85 -42.53
C ARG A 795 19.30 13.96 -42.03
N SER A 796 19.62 13.27 -40.95
CA SER A 796 21.00 13.04 -40.48
C SER A 796 21.12 11.62 -39.95
N PHE A 797 22.11 10.86 -40.43
CA PHE A 797 22.30 9.46 -40.04
C PHE A 797 23.74 8.98 -40.27
N SER A 798 24.21 8.09 -39.40
CA SER A 798 25.58 7.56 -39.44
C SER A 798 25.62 6.08 -39.09
N LYS A 799 26.67 5.40 -39.53
CA LYS A 799 27.01 4.06 -39.05
C LYS A 799 27.43 4.15 -37.58
N ILE A 800 26.94 3.22 -36.77
CA ILE A 800 27.30 3.04 -35.37
C ILE A 800 28.19 1.81 -35.25
N GLU A 801 29.38 1.99 -34.67
CA GLU A 801 30.26 0.88 -34.32
C GLU A 801 29.81 0.23 -32.98
N PRO A 802 30.16 -1.05 -32.69
CA PRO A 802 29.65 -1.76 -31.50
C PRO A 802 30.02 -1.16 -30.13
N ASN A 803 30.96 -0.21 -30.10
CA ASN A 803 31.35 0.58 -28.94
C ASN A 803 30.48 1.85 -28.72
N GLY A 804 29.58 2.18 -29.65
CA GLY A 804 28.71 3.36 -29.61
C GLY A 804 29.18 4.55 -30.47
N SER A 805 30.42 4.53 -30.97
CA SER A 805 30.97 5.67 -31.73
C SER A 805 30.38 5.77 -33.14
N ALA A 806 30.10 6.99 -33.59
CA ALA A 806 29.50 7.27 -34.88
C ALA A 806 30.55 7.56 -35.98
N SER A 807 30.30 7.03 -37.18
CA SER A 807 30.96 7.51 -38.41
C SER A 807 30.50 8.95 -38.75
N PRO A 808 31.13 9.65 -39.72
CA PRO A 808 30.57 10.90 -40.26
C PRO A 808 29.11 10.75 -40.73
N ASP A 809 28.40 11.87 -40.85
CA ASP A 809 27.02 11.91 -41.38
C ASP A 809 27.02 11.50 -42.86
N LEU A 810 26.15 10.55 -43.19
CA LEU A 810 25.98 9.98 -44.54
C LEU A 810 24.81 10.63 -45.30
N ALA A 811 23.90 11.34 -44.61
CA ALA A 811 22.76 12.00 -45.24
C ALA A 811 23.12 13.02 -46.36
N PRO A 812 24.27 13.73 -46.33
CA PRO A 812 24.70 14.57 -47.46
C PRO A 812 24.80 13.83 -48.81
N LEU A 813 24.98 12.50 -48.80
CA LEU A 813 25.07 11.67 -50.01
C LEU A 813 23.70 11.44 -50.68
N SER A 814 22.59 11.52 -49.93
CA SER A 814 21.21 11.41 -50.44
C SER A 814 20.46 12.74 -50.45
N TYR A 815 21.04 13.81 -49.88
CA TYR A 815 20.36 15.10 -49.65
C TYR A 815 19.59 15.64 -50.86
N ALA A 816 20.16 15.59 -52.07
CA ALA A 816 19.52 16.14 -53.27
C ALA A 816 18.27 15.37 -53.73
N SER A 817 18.24 14.04 -53.57
CA SER A 817 17.05 13.23 -53.85
C SER A 817 16.03 13.32 -52.71
N ASP A 818 16.53 13.23 -51.47
CA ASP A 818 15.68 13.18 -50.29
C ASP A 818 14.95 14.51 -50.09
N ARG A 819 15.62 15.64 -50.33
CA ARG A 819 15.02 16.97 -50.21
C ARG A 819 13.81 17.15 -51.15
N LYS A 820 13.91 16.72 -52.41
CA LYS A 820 12.78 16.75 -53.36
C LYS A 820 11.58 15.96 -52.85
N CYS A 821 11.81 14.75 -52.33
CA CYS A 821 10.73 13.92 -51.82
C CYS A 821 10.09 14.52 -50.55
N MET A 822 10.92 15.02 -49.62
CA MET A 822 10.45 15.69 -48.41
C MET A 822 9.65 16.96 -48.74
N ASP A 823 10.12 17.80 -49.66
CA ASP A 823 9.40 19.01 -50.12
C ASP A 823 8.04 18.70 -50.77
N ARG A 824 7.86 17.48 -51.29
CA ARG A 824 6.62 17.04 -51.95
C ARG A 824 5.62 16.35 -51.02
N TYR A 825 6.10 15.55 -50.06
CA TYR A 825 5.26 14.63 -49.29
C TYR A 825 5.34 14.81 -47.76
N MET A 826 6.30 15.57 -47.25
CA MET A 826 6.36 15.84 -45.81
C MET A 826 5.30 16.88 -45.41
N PRO A 827 4.61 16.71 -44.27
CA PRO A 827 3.63 17.69 -43.81
C PRO A 827 4.25 19.08 -43.62
N VAL A 828 3.59 20.09 -44.17
CA VAL A 828 3.99 21.50 -44.03
C VAL A 828 3.68 21.98 -42.62
N LEU A 829 4.70 22.38 -41.88
CA LEU A 829 4.57 22.92 -40.53
C LEU A 829 3.98 24.34 -40.60
N ALA A 830 2.76 24.52 -40.08
CA ALA A 830 2.02 25.77 -40.23
C ALA A 830 2.46 26.88 -39.26
N SER A 831 3.14 26.54 -38.16
CA SER A 831 3.65 27.48 -37.16
C SER A 831 4.80 26.90 -36.34
N GLU A 832 5.47 27.75 -35.54
CA GLU A 832 6.47 27.36 -34.53
C GLU A 832 5.92 26.42 -33.44
N LEU A 833 4.61 26.15 -33.41
CA LEU A 833 3.97 25.19 -32.50
C LEU A 833 3.86 23.78 -33.11
N GLU A 834 4.39 23.58 -34.32
CA GLU A 834 4.38 22.31 -35.04
C GLU A 834 5.79 21.80 -35.35
N HIS A 835 6.02 20.52 -35.12
CA HIS A 835 7.34 19.89 -35.26
C HIS A 835 7.22 18.47 -35.82
N ILE A 836 8.26 18.00 -36.51
CA ILE A 836 8.41 16.58 -36.85
C ILE A 836 9.06 15.86 -35.68
N HIS A 837 8.44 14.79 -35.19
CA HIS A 837 8.95 13.90 -34.15
C HIS A 837 9.24 12.51 -34.72
N GLN A 838 10.41 11.96 -34.41
CA GLN A 838 10.73 10.53 -34.55
C GLN A 838 10.98 9.91 -33.16
N ALA A 839 10.90 8.58 -33.04
CA ALA A 839 11.47 7.73 -31.96
C ALA A 839 11.02 6.26 -32.13
N THR A 840 9.97 6.02 -32.93
CA THR A 840 9.54 4.66 -33.31
C THR A 840 10.72 3.91 -33.91
N ASN A 841 10.93 2.66 -33.51
CA ASN A 841 11.97 1.83 -34.10
C ASN A 841 11.70 1.55 -35.59
N SER A 842 12.72 1.09 -36.31
CA SER A 842 12.59 0.70 -37.72
C SER A 842 12.35 -0.81 -37.89
N LEU A 843 11.84 -1.21 -39.06
CA LEU A 843 11.77 -2.59 -39.55
C LEU A 843 12.19 -2.64 -41.03
N SER A 844 12.58 -3.81 -41.53
CA SER A 844 12.71 -4.08 -42.97
C SER A 844 11.41 -4.69 -43.51
N ILE A 845 10.92 -4.20 -44.65
CA ILE A 845 9.71 -4.70 -45.31
C ILE A 845 9.94 -4.95 -46.80
N THR A 846 9.49 -6.11 -47.29
CA THR A 846 9.39 -6.45 -48.72
C THR A 846 8.00 -6.08 -49.25
N LEU A 847 7.93 -5.35 -50.36
CA LEU A 847 6.68 -4.87 -50.96
C LEU A 847 5.95 -5.88 -51.88
N CYS A 848 6.22 -7.18 -51.70
CA CYS A 848 5.45 -8.28 -52.30
C CYS A 848 5.03 -9.30 -51.23
N SER A 849 4.07 -10.17 -51.55
CA SER A 849 3.53 -11.16 -50.59
C SER A 849 4.49 -12.34 -50.42
N ARG A 850 4.73 -12.75 -49.17
CA ARG A 850 5.49 -13.96 -48.80
C ARG A 850 4.93 -15.23 -49.44
N HIS A 851 3.63 -15.27 -49.71
CA HIS A 851 2.95 -16.40 -50.34
C HIS A 851 3.03 -16.41 -51.87
N ASP A 852 3.52 -15.34 -52.50
CA ASP A 852 3.77 -15.30 -53.94
C ASP A 852 5.11 -16.01 -54.24
N PRO A 853 5.12 -17.12 -55.00
CA PRO A 853 6.35 -17.85 -55.33
C PRO A 853 7.34 -17.05 -56.21
N LEU A 854 6.94 -15.90 -56.75
CA LEU A 854 7.82 -14.97 -57.47
C LEU A 854 8.44 -13.90 -56.55
N CYS A 855 7.93 -13.74 -55.32
CA CYS A 855 8.41 -12.74 -54.37
C CYS A 855 9.75 -13.18 -53.74
N THR A 856 10.83 -12.51 -54.15
CA THR A 856 12.17 -12.67 -53.58
C THR A 856 12.67 -11.32 -53.10
N PRO A 857 13.14 -11.17 -51.84
CA PRO A 857 13.69 -9.91 -51.34
C PRO A 857 14.90 -9.44 -52.15
N SER A 858 14.89 -8.17 -52.55
CA SER A 858 15.96 -7.47 -53.27
C SER A 858 16.00 -5.98 -52.91
N ASP A 859 17.09 -5.30 -53.24
CA ASP A 859 17.29 -3.85 -53.05
C ASP A 859 16.22 -2.94 -53.69
N ASP A 860 15.45 -3.47 -54.64
CA ASP A 860 14.43 -2.72 -55.38
C ASP A 860 13.00 -2.96 -54.88
N ASN A 861 12.77 -4.00 -54.06
CA ASN A 861 11.47 -4.29 -53.46
C ASN A 861 11.49 -4.33 -51.92
N THR A 862 12.66 -4.27 -51.29
CA THR A 862 12.84 -4.32 -49.84
C THR A 862 13.40 -3.01 -49.31
N PHE A 863 12.75 -2.46 -48.29
CA PHE A 863 13.05 -1.13 -47.76
C PHE A 863 13.12 -1.15 -46.24
N ILE A 864 13.75 -0.12 -45.67
CA ILE A 864 13.64 0.19 -44.25
C ILE A 864 12.41 1.08 -44.08
N MET A 865 11.48 0.62 -43.23
CA MET A 865 10.29 1.33 -42.83
C MET A 865 10.51 2.00 -41.47
N SER A 866 10.15 3.28 -41.36
CA SER A 866 10.03 3.99 -40.09
C SER A 866 8.72 4.78 -40.02
N ILE A 867 8.32 5.12 -38.80
CA ILE A 867 7.15 5.97 -38.53
C ILE A 867 7.63 7.25 -37.85
N PHE A 868 7.37 8.38 -38.50
CA PHE A 868 7.53 9.71 -37.91
C PHE A 868 6.15 10.33 -37.63
N GLN A 869 6.11 11.40 -36.85
CA GLN A 869 4.90 12.01 -36.33
C GLN A 869 4.93 13.51 -36.64
N HIS A 870 3.88 14.04 -37.27
CA HIS A 870 3.63 15.48 -37.26
C HIS A 870 3.01 15.82 -35.91
N LYS A 871 3.80 16.47 -35.04
CA LYS A 871 3.33 16.99 -33.76
C LYS A 871 2.80 18.40 -33.96
N SER A 872 1.62 18.67 -33.42
CA SER A 872 1.07 20.02 -33.24
C SER A 872 0.78 20.28 -31.76
N TYR A 873 1.04 21.50 -31.28
CA TYR A 873 0.80 21.92 -29.89
C TYR A 873 -0.10 23.16 -29.83
N TYR A 874 -1.41 22.94 -29.78
CA TYR A 874 -2.41 24.01 -29.73
C TYR A 874 -3.27 23.88 -28.46
N TRP A 875 -3.67 25.03 -27.90
CA TRP A 875 -4.51 25.12 -26.69
C TRP A 875 -4.03 24.28 -25.48
N PHE A 876 -2.71 24.23 -25.26
CA PHE A 876 -2.02 23.43 -24.24
C PHE A 876 -2.09 21.89 -24.43
N HIS A 877 -2.62 21.42 -25.56
CA HIS A 877 -2.73 20.01 -25.90
C HIS A 877 -1.76 19.63 -27.03
N SER A 878 -1.22 18.41 -27.01
CA SER A 878 -0.42 17.89 -28.12
C SER A 878 -1.26 16.90 -28.95
N THR A 879 -1.24 17.07 -30.27
CA THR A 879 -1.73 16.06 -31.23
C THR A 879 -0.55 15.55 -32.05
N TYR A 880 -0.58 14.26 -32.39
CA TYR A 880 0.46 13.59 -33.16
C TYR A 880 -0.21 12.82 -34.30
N GLU A 881 0.24 13.06 -35.53
CA GLU A 881 -0.26 12.39 -36.73
C GLU A 881 0.85 11.53 -37.34
N PRO A 882 0.71 10.18 -37.33
CA PRO A 882 1.78 9.26 -37.76
C PRO A 882 1.85 9.13 -39.28
N TYR A 883 3.03 9.34 -39.85
CA TYR A 883 3.36 9.14 -41.26
C TYR A 883 4.35 7.99 -41.41
N VAL A 884 4.24 7.26 -42.53
CA VAL A 884 5.14 6.15 -42.87
C VAL A 884 6.19 6.63 -43.87
N MET A 885 7.44 6.22 -43.66
CA MET A 885 8.56 6.51 -44.55
C MET A 885 9.29 5.23 -44.92
N LEU A 886 9.56 5.04 -46.21
CA LEU A 886 10.39 3.97 -46.74
C LEU A 886 11.68 4.54 -47.33
N PHE A 887 12.81 3.91 -47.03
CA PHE A 887 14.12 4.23 -47.64
C PHE A 887 14.93 2.98 -47.98
N ARG A 888 15.84 3.08 -48.96
CA ARG A 888 16.65 1.94 -49.44
C ARG A 888 17.48 1.32 -48.31
N LEU A 889 17.65 0.00 -48.34
CA LEU A 889 18.51 -0.76 -47.43
C LEU A 889 20.02 -0.58 -47.71
N THR A 890 20.38 -0.17 -48.93
CA THR A 890 21.76 0.11 -49.34
C THR A 890 22.11 1.58 -49.17
N ALA A 891 23.35 1.84 -48.76
CA ALA A 891 23.92 3.19 -48.77
C ALA A 891 23.85 3.80 -50.19
N PRO A 892 23.45 5.07 -50.35
CA PRO A 892 23.33 6.11 -49.32
C PRO A 892 21.95 6.23 -48.65
N PHE A 893 21.15 5.16 -48.58
CA PHE A 893 19.87 5.10 -47.84
C PHE A 893 18.83 6.13 -48.31
N GLN A 894 18.78 6.38 -49.62
CA GLN A 894 17.87 7.33 -50.27
C GLN A 894 16.40 7.03 -49.93
N LEU A 895 15.61 8.09 -49.77
CA LEU A 895 14.17 7.96 -49.61
C LEU A 895 13.53 7.28 -50.84
N HIS A 896 12.69 6.28 -50.59
CA HIS A 896 11.92 5.59 -51.62
C HIS A 896 10.46 6.10 -51.65
N ALA A 897 9.83 6.30 -50.49
CA ALA A 897 8.48 6.85 -50.42
C ALA A 897 8.14 7.45 -49.04
N ILE A 898 7.14 8.33 -49.00
CA ILE A 898 6.51 8.89 -47.80
C ILE A 898 4.99 8.78 -47.95
N SER A 899 4.24 8.44 -46.90
CA SER A 899 2.77 8.37 -46.99
C SER A 899 2.15 9.73 -47.31
N GLU A 900 1.26 9.79 -48.30
CA GLU A 900 0.62 11.06 -48.71
C GLU A 900 -0.33 11.62 -47.64
N LYS A 901 -0.75 10.76 -46.71
CA LYS A 901 -1.61 11.06 -45.57
C LYS A 901 -1.04 10.43 -44.29
N PRO A 902 -1.37 10.97 -43.11
CA PRO A 902 -1.12 10.27 -41.85
C PRO A 902 -2.07 9.10 -41.66
N LEU A 903 -1.66 8.11 -40.85
CA LEU A 903 -2.47 6.97 -40.47
C LEU A 903 -3.49 7.36 -39.41
N TRP A 904 -4.74 6.99 -39.61
CA TRP A 904 -5.78 7.02 -38.57
C TRP A 904 -5.94 5.64 -37.95
N ILE A 905 -5.65 5.51 -36.65
CA ILE A 905 -5.83 4.25 -35.94
C ILE A 905 -7.31 4.10 -35.57
N HIS A 906 -7.99 3.08 -36.11
CA HIS A 906 -9.41 2.88 -35.87
C HIS A 906 -9.71 2.75 -34.36
N GLY A 907 -10.67 3.55 -33.88
CA GLY A 907 -10.99 3.69 -32.47
C GLY A 907 -10.40 4.94 -31.78
N ARG A 908 -9.50 5.70 -32.41
CA ARG A 908 -9.08 7.03 -31.92
C ARG A 908 -10.30 7.95 -31.81
N GLY A 909 -10.43 8.65 -30.69
CA GLY A 909 -11.60 9.50 -30.40
C GLY A 909 -11.24 10.96 -30.05
N LYS A 910 -12.28 11.70 -29.64
CA LYS A 910 -12.21 13.11 -29.27
C LYS A 910 -11.42 13.34 -27.98
N TRP A 911 -10.68 14.43 -27.94
CA TRP A 911 -10.07 14.92 -26.71
C TRP A 911 -11.17 15.38 -25.73
N ARG A 912 -11.10 14.91 -24.48
CA ARG A 912 -12.10 15.23 -23.44
C ARG A 912 -11.83 16.56 -22.70
N GLY A 913 -10.79 17.31 -23.09
CA GLY A 913 -10.38 18.58 -22.49
C GLY A 913 -9.63 18.43 -21.15
N HIS A 914 -8.93 19.49 -20.72
CA HIS A 914 -8.35 19.58 -19.38
C HIS A 914 -9.32 20.30 -18.43
N PRO A 915 -9.57 19.80 -17.19
CA PRO A 915 -10.57 20.38 -16.29
C PRO A 915 -10.31 21.85 -15.89
N ASP A 916 -9.06 22.31 -16.00
CA ASP A 916 -8.64 23.67 -15.65
C ASP A 916 -8.66 24.66 -16.85
N VAL A 917 -8.98 24.21 -18.06
CA VAL A 917 -8.90 25.01 -19.30
C VAL A 917 -10.29 25.46 -19.76
N LYS A 918 -10.52 26.78 -19.80
CA LYS A 918 -11.75 27.39 -20.33
C LYS A 918 -11.66 27.59 -21.85
N MET A 919 -11.90 26.53 -22.61
CA MET A 919 -12.11 26.61 -24.08
C MET A 919 -13.59 26.60 -24.44
N THR A 920 -13.91 27.07 -25.65
CA THR A 920 -15.26 26.93 -26.21
C THR A 920 -15.54 25.49 -26.61
N LYS A 921 -16.83 25.11 -26.68
CA LYS A 921 -17.24 23.76 -27.12
C LYS A 921 -16.85 23.45 -28.56
N GLU A 922 -16.69 24.48 -29.40
CA GLU A 922 -16.34 24.33 -30.82
C GLU A 922 -14.83 24.06 -31.00
N GLU A 923 -13.96 24.71 -30.22
CA GLU A 923 -12.51 24.44 -30.23
C GLU A 923 -12.18 23.02 -29.71
N ILE A 924 -12.82 22.60 -28.61
CA ILE A 924 -12.69 21.23 -28.09
C ILE A 924 -13.27 20.22 -29.11
N GLY A 925 -14.35 20.61 -29.81
CA GLY A 925 -15.11 19.76 -30.72
C GLY A 925 -14.36 19.28 -31.97
N ASN A 926 -13.22 19.89 -32.32
CA ASN A 926 -12.39 19.55 -33.48
C ASN A 926 -11.04 18.88 -33.12
N THR A 927 -10.79 18.58 -31.84
CA THR A 927 -9.48 18.08 -31.36
C THR A 927 -9.55 16.60 -30.96
N THR A 928 -8.50 15.82 -31.26
CA THR A 928 -8.41 14.38 -31.00
C THR A 928 -7.53 14.09 -29.78
N GLU A 929 -7.67 12.89 -29.20
CA GLU A 929 -6.73 12.43 -28.18
C GLU A 929 -5.28 12.43 -28.70
N MET A 930 -4.34 12.78 -27.81
CA MET A 930 -2.92 12.65 -28.04
C MET A 930 -2.56 11.16 -28.18
N LEU A 931 -2.20 10.71 -29.38
CA LEU A 931 -1.84 9.32 -29.67
C LEU A 931 -0.42 9.29 -30.25
N TYR A 932 0.55 8.78 -29.51
CA TYR A 932 1.94 8.71 -29.95
C TYR A 932 2.40 7.26 -30.14
N VAL A 933 2.67 6.89 -31.40
CA VAL A 933 3.20 5.56 -31.77
C VAL A 933 4.64 5.44 -31.30
N THR A 934 4.87 4.47 -30.41
CA THR A 934 6.13 4.25 -29.71
C THR A 934 6.92 3.08 -30.25
N SER A 935 6.28 1.99 -30.70
CA SER A 935 7.01 0.88 -31.33
C SER A 935 6.26 0.29 -32.52
N VAL A 936 7.01 -0.27 -33.47
CA VAL A 936 6.50 -1.10 -34.56
C VAL A 936 7.29 -2.41 -34.61
N ASN A 937 6.62 -3.56 -34.51
CA ASN A 937 7.28 -4.87 -34.53
C ASN A 937 6.42 -5.90 -35.26
N TRP A 938 7.04 -6.89 -35.90
CA TRP A 938 6.34 -8.03 -36.49
C TRP A 938 5.64 -8.87 -35.40
N LYS A 939 4.49 -9.45 -35.73
CA LYS A 939 3.63 -10.16 -34.75
C LYS A 939 4.11 -11.58 -34.44
N GLU A 940 4.62 -12.29 -35.45
CA GLU A 940 4.88 -13.73 -35.38
C GLU A 940 6.23 -14.07 -34.73
N ARG A 941 6.29 -15.19 -33.99
CA ARG A 941 7.47 -15.58 -33.18
C ARG A 941 8.79 -15.56 -33.94
N GLU A 942 8.80 -16.09 -35.16
CA GLU A 942 10.02 -16.25 -35.97
C GLU A 942 10.43 -14.96 -36.71
N GLN A 943 9.60 -13.91 -36.69
CA GLN A 943 9.84 -12.67 -37.43
C GLN A 943 10.65 -11.68 -36.59
N LYS A 944 11.90 -11.45 -37.01
CA LYS A 944 12.86 -10.55 -36.35
C LYS A 944 12.76 -9.12 -36.91
N TYR A 945 13.72 -8.68 -37.71
CA TYR A 945 13.73 -7.34 -38.31
C TYR A 945 12.92 -7.25 -39.62
N HIS A 946 12.77 -8.36 -40.34
CA HIS A 946 12.30 -8.38 -41.73
C HIS A 946 10.97 -9.13 -41.90
N GLY A 947 10.06 -8.53 -42.68
CA GLY A 947 8.77 -9.10 -43.07
C GLY A 947 8.31 -8.63 -44.46
N TYR A 948 7.08 -8.98 -44.82
CA TYR A 948 6.45 -8.80 -46.12
C TYR A 948 5.11 -8.07 -45.95
N ILE A 949 4.52 -7.55 -47.04
CA ILE A 949 3.25 -6.80 -46.97
C ILE A 949 2.04 -7.63 -46.51
N ASP A 950 2.10 -8.95 -46.58
CA ASP A 950 1.07 -9.87 -46.08
C ASP A 950 1.33 -10.39 -44.67
N ASP A 951 2.45 -10.00 -44.05
CA ASP A 951 2.70 -10.25 -42.63
C ASP A 951 1.93 -9.24 -41.75
N VAL A 952 1.64 -9.63 -40.50
CA VAL A 952 0.98 -8.77 -39.50
C VAL A 952 2.03 -8.10 -38.62
N LEU A 953 1.87 -6.81 -38.38
CA LEU A 953 2.69 -6.04 -37.45
C LEU A 953 1.84 -5.47 -36.31
N PHE A 954 2.47 -5.23 -35.16
CA PHE A 954 1.93 -4.41 -34.10
C PHE A 954 2.42 -2.97 -34.21
N LEU A 955 1.50 -2.02 -34.08
CA LEU A 955 1.82 -0.64 -33.69
C LEU A 955 1.40 -0.48 -32.22
N ALA A 956 2.36 -0.21 -31.34
CA ALA A 956 2.10 0.10 -29.93
C ALA A 956 2.21 1.61 -29.71
N PHE A 957 1.34 2.17 -28.86
CA PHE A 957 1.22 3.61 -28.68
C PHE A 957 0.75 4.03 -27.29
N GLY A 958 1.22 5.20 -26.86
CA GLY A 958 0.72 5.92 -25.68
C GLY A 958 -0.47 6.80 -26.03
N ILE A 959 -1.44 6.89 -25.12
CA ILE A 959 -2.60 7.80 -25.24
C ILE A 959 -2.61 8.76 -24.04
N GLU A 960 -2.63 10.07 -24.31
CA GLU A 960 -2.73 11.17 -23.32
C GLU A 960 -1.60 11.25 -22.26
N ASP A 961 -0.51 10.50 -22.41
CA ASP A 961 0.44 10.15 -21.33
C ASP A 961 -0.28 9.51 -20.11
N LYS A 962 -1.37 8.78 -20.40
CA LYS A 962 -2.21 8.12 -19.39
C LYS A 962 -2.38 6.62 -19.57
N ARG A 963 -2.47 6.17 -20.82
CA ARG A 963 -2.89 4.80 -21.18
C ARG A 963 -1.94 4.22 -22.22
N THR A 964 -1.88 2.89 -22.27
CA THR A 964 -1.12 2.13 -23.27
C THR A 964 -2.08 1.29 -24.11
N ALA A 965 -1.85 1.26 -25.41
CA ALA A 965 -2.66 0.54 -26.38
C ALA A 965 -1.79 0.01 -27.53
N GLY A 966 -2.34 -0.90 -28.31
CA GLY A 966 -1.74 -1.38 -29.54
C GLY A 966 -2.80 -1.77 -30.57
N ILE A 967 -2.38 -1.85 -31.82
CA ILE A 967 -3.21 -2.36 -32.91
C ILE A 967 -2.38 -3.33 -33.75
N ASP A 968 -2.97 -4.46 -34.13
CA ASP A 968 -2.33 -5.43 -35.03
C ASP A 968 -2.91 -5.31 -36.43
N VAL A 969 -2.06 -4.99 -37.40
CA VAL A 969 -2.49 -4.59 -38.75
C VAL A 969 -1.68 -5.30 -39.81
N LEU A 970 -2.30 -5.56 -40.96
CA LEU A 970 -1.60 -6.09 -42.12
C LEU A 970 -0.61 -5.04 -42.63
N ALA A 971 0.66 -5.40 -42.82
CA ALA A 971 1.69 -4.42 -43.16
C ALA A 971 1.40 -3.67 -44.48
N GLY A 972 0.81 -4.34 -45.47
CA GLY A 972 0.36 -3.76 -46.72
C GLY A 972 -0.71 -2.67 -46.58
N GLU A 973 -1.50 -2.66 -45.50
CA GLU A 973 -2.43 -1.55 -45.20
C GLU A 973 -1.70 -0.35 -44.55
N VAL A 974 -0.54 -0.55 -43.93
CA VAL A 974 0.31 0.52 -43.36
C VAL A 974 1.12 1.21 -44.46
N VAL A 975 1.67 0.44 -45.41
CA VAL A 975 2.42 0.99 -46.57
C VAL A 975 1.52 1.30 -47.78
N LYS A 976 0.24 1.58 -47.53
CA LYS A 976 -0.76 1.94 -48.54
C LYS A 976 -0.75 3.45 -48.79
N ASN A 977 -1.04 3.88 -50.02
CA ASN A 977 -1.05 5.30 -50.42
C ASN A 977 0.30 6.01 -50.13
N LEU A 978 1.40 5.31 -50.41
CA LEU A 978 2.74 5.87 -50.36
C LEU A 978 3.03 6.73 -51.61
N GLY A 979 3.42 7.97 -51.40
CA GLY A 979 3.95 8.87 -52.41
C GLY A 979 5.39 8.49 -52.72
N ILE A 980 5.62 7.96 -53.92
CA ILE A 980 6.93 7.46 -54.35
C ILE A 980 7.86 8.64 -54.65
N CYS A 981 9.07 8.61 -54.09
CA CYS A 981 10.10 9.66 -54.19
C CYS A 981 10.82 9.75 -55.55
N VAL A 982 10.42 8.93 -56.53
CA VAL A 982 11.04 8.87 -57.85
C VAL A 982 10.41 9.94 -58.75
N ASP A 983 11.25 10.76 -59.37
CA ASP A 983 10.87 11.69 -60.46
C ASP A 983 10.59 10.94 -61.77
#